data_AF-A0A196MWW8-F1
#
_entry.id   AF-A0A196MWW8-F1
#
_cell.length_a   1.000
_cell.length_b   1.000
_cell.length_c   1.000
_cell.angle_alpha   90.00
_cell.angle_beta   90.00
_cell.angle_gamma   90.00
#
_symmetry.space_group_name_H-M   'P 1'
#
loop_
_entity.id
_entity.type
_entity.pdbx_description
1 polymer ?
#
loop_
_entity_poly.entity_id
_entity_poly.type
_entity_poly.pdbx_seq_one_letter_code
_entity_poly.pdbx_strand_id
1 'polypeptide(L)'
;MSPTLLRTALLASTLFIATPACAQHERLSVIANGEKVGFLDADQQGSTVTIHYDVKNNGRGPTMTESIALGADGTPVGWALDGKSTFGGDVHESFSRSGGTARWSDSMGKRSAPAPAAGLYIGQNASPWALGLYARALLQRPDGTLPAMPGGQLRIEKLGPAKIGTATYQAYAISGIDLSPEMILLDGHQRLFAVLETGGAVVREGHEAEVPALTQLAADLTAKRYAALQQRFAHKIDAPVRIRNVRVFDPASGTLGAPVSVLFAEGRITGIQPLDAQPSSGEATIEGDGGTLLPGLHDMHAHTGLESAMLYIAAGVTSVRDMGNDNAFLPRLIRQIDAGEVAGPRIVPNGFLEGRSPYSARLGIVADSERAAIDAVRWYAARGYWQVKIYNSMNPAWVPAIAQEAHRLGMGVTGHIPAFTNADAMIAAGYDEVTHINQLMLGWVLDPREDTRTPLRLTAMRRTAGLDLASPAVAKTLDAMVAGHVAHDPTAVTLELLMRSRNGMASPSVASYIDHLPIGLQRRRRQAIAPIAGPDDAAAYDGAMVKVKQLLKLLHDRGVTLLPGTDDQTGLSVHRELEIYAEAGIPIPDVLRLGTLTPERYMGRDQKLGSIARGKRADFLLLPGDPTKDLRELHRISMVVKDGTIYFPAEIYPAFGVKPFADAPKISRPAVAPKAAGSGPSHDAADEFLF
;
A
#
# COMPACT_ATOMS: atom_id res chain seq x y z
N MET A 1 -86.56 -50.63 7.56
CA MET A 1 -85.89 -49.71 8.50
C MET A 1 -84.56 -49.27 7.88
N SER A 2 -84.45 -47.97 7.67
CA SER A 2 -83.36 -47.11 7.15
C SER A 2 -82.01 -47.22 7.88
N PRO A 3 -80.96 -46.44 7.52
CA PRO A 3 -80.42 -46.12 6.19
C PRO A 3 -78.87 -46.07 6.11
N THR A 4 -78.41 -45.93 4.87
CA THR A 4 -77.19 -45.28 4.34
C THR A 4 -76.60 -44.10 5.13
N LEU A 5 -75.27 -43.90 5.05
CA LEU A 5 -74.64 -42.56 5.07
C LEU A 5 -73.22 -42.55 4.45
N LEU A 6 -73.09 -41.75 3.39
CA LEU A 6 -71.89 -41.23 2.74
C LEU A 6 -71.00 -40.48 3.74
N ARG A 7 -69.66 -40.60 3.63
CA ARG A 7 -68.71 -39.62 4.20
C ARG A 7 -67.92 -38.95 3.07
N THR A 8 -68.16 -37.65 2.95
CA THR A 8 -67.54 -36.67 2.08
C THR A 8 -66.11 -36.34 2.51
N ALA A 9 -65.23 -36.16 1.53
CA ALA A 9 -63.86 -35.68 1.69
C ALA A 9 -63.85 -34.17 2.00
N LEU A 10 -63.08 -33.77 3.00
CA LEU A 10 -62.74 -32.37 3.26
C LEU A 10 -61.31 -32.11 2.74
N LEU A 11 -61.21 -31.36 1.63
CA LEU A 11 -59.96 -30.68 1.27
C LEU A 11 -59.71 -29.55 2.27
N ALA A 12 -58.66 -29.67 3.07
CA ALA A 12 -58.13 -28.57 3.86
C ALA A 12 -57.18 -27.74 2.98
N SER A 13 -57.68 -26.62 2.48
CA SER A 13 -56.89 -25.59 1.82
C SER A 13 -55.95 -24.94 2.85
N THR A 14 -54.69 -25.34 2.90
CA THR A 14 -53.65 -24.62 3.64
C THR A 14 -53.39 -23.28 2.95
N LEU A 15 -53.98 -22.21 3.49
CA LEU A 15 -53.56 -20.84 3.20
C LEU A 15 -52.10 -20.69 3.65
N PHE A 16 -51.19 -20.52 2.70
CA PHE A 16 -49.90 -19.91 2.97
C PHE A 16 -50.14 -18.46 3.37
N ILE A 17 -50.13 -18.18 4.68
CA ILE A 17 -49.97 -16.81 5.16
C ILE A 17 -48.51 -16.45 4.88
N ALA A 18 -48.27 -15.81 3.73
CA ALA A 18 -47.02 -15.14 3.48
C ALA A 18 -46.89 -14.01 4.51
N THR A 19 -46.05 -14.21 5.52
CA THR A 19 -45.60 -13.13 6.38
C THR A 19 -44.99 -12.05 5.48
N PRO A 20 -45.44 -10.79 5.54
CA PRO A 20 -44.78 -9.73 4.80
C PRO A 20 -43.31 -9.71 5.21
N ALA A 21 -42.41 -9.77 4.24
CA ALA A 21 -40.98 -9.62 4.50
C ALA A 21 -40.80 -8.26 5.18
N CYS A 22 -40.54 -8.27 6.50
CA CYS A 22 -40.31 -7.05 7.26
C CYS A 22 -39.19 -6.25 6.58
N ALA A 23 -39.41 -4.95 6.40
CA ALA A 23 -38.35 -4.03 6.05
C ALA A 23 -37.23 -4.16 7.09
N GLN A 24 -36.00 -4.37 6.63
CA GLN A 24 -34.82 -4.49 7.47
C GLN A 24 -33.91 -3.30 7.20
N HIS A 25 -33.74 -2.47 8.22
CA HIS A 25 -32.91 -1.27 8.15
C HIS A 25 -31.60 -1.50 8.90
N GLU A 26 -30.46 -1.30 8.22
CA GLU A 26 -29.12 -1.46 8.74
C GLU A 26 -28.32 -0.17 8.56
N ARG A 27 -27.84 0.40 9.67
CA ARG A 27 -26.98 1.59 9.64
C ARG A 27 -25.62 1.28 10.22
N LEU A 28 -24.57 1.69 9.52
CA LEU A 28 -23.18 1.57 9.95
C LEU A 28 -22.52 2.96 10.01
N SER A 29 -21.71 3.18 11.03
CA SER A 29 -20.83 4.33 11.18
C SER A 29 -19.46 4.01 10.59
N VAL A 30 -18.91 4.94 9.82
CA VAL A 30 -17.53 4.87 9.32
C VAL A 30 -16.66 5.68 10.27
N ILE A 31 -15.79 5.00 10.99
CA ILE A 31 -14.89 5.58 11.96
C ILE A 31 -13.47 5.52 11.42
N ALA A 32 -12.80 6.66 11.35
CA ALA A 32 -11.40 6.74 10.96
C ALA A 32 -10.65 7.64 11.94
N ASN A 33 -9.50 7.17 12.43
CA ASN A 33 -8.65 7.90 13.37
C ASN A 33 -9.42 8.44 14.60
N GLY A 34 -10.32 7.62 15.14
CA GLY A 34 -11.11 7.92 16.34
C GLY A 34 -12.33 8.84 16.13
N GLU A 35 -12.66 9.23 14.91
CA GLU A 35 -13.82 10.09 14.62
C GLU A 35 -14.79 9.46 13.62
N LYS A 36 -16.08 9.76 13.78
CA LYS A 36 -17.10 9.43 12.79
C LYS A 36 -16.94 10.35 11.59
N VAL A 37 -16.42 9.80 10.49
CA VAL A 37 -16.17 10.51 9.23
C VAL A 37 -17.22 10.22 8.18
N GLY A 38 -18.16 9.32 8.45
CA GLY A 38 -19.17 8.95 7.48
C GLY A 38 -20.16 7.92 8.01
N PHE A 39 -21.00 7.44 7.11
CA PHE A 39 -22.00 6.43 7.39
C PHE A 39 -22.34 5.61 6.14
N LEU A 40 -22.93 4.45 6.38
CA LEU A 40 -23.62 3.62 5.41
C LEU A 40 -25.02 3.36 5.94
N ASP A 41 -26.03 3.62 5.13
CA ASP A 41 -27.43 3.41 5.44
C ASP A 41 -28.03 2.45 4.40
N ALA A 42 -28.45 1.25 4.81
CA ALA A 42 -29.00 0.21 3.95
C ALA A 42 -30.42 -0.15 4.38
N ASP A 43 -31.38 0.03 3.48
CA ASP A 43 -32.78 -0.36 3.67
C ASP A 43 -33.13 -1.52 2.74
N GLN A 44 -33.53 -2.65 3.32
CA GLN A 44 -33.95 -3.83 2.60
C GLN A 44 -35.46 -3.99 2.67
N GLN A 45 -36.11 -3.95 1.50
CA GLN A 45 -37.54 -4.20 1.32
C GLN A 45 -37.73 -5.42 0.41
N GLY A 46 -38.08 -6.56 1.02
CA GLY A 46 -38.17 -7.84 0.31
C GLY A 46 -36.82 -8.25 -0.29
N SER A 47 -36.78 -8.41 -1.61
CA SER A 47 -35.57 -8.76 -2.36
C SER A 47 -34.76 -7.56 -2.86
N THR A 48 -35.14 -6.34 -2.51
CA THR A 48 -34.46 -5.12 -2.94
C THR A 48 -33.76 -4.47 -1.75
N VAL A 49 -32.50 -4.06 -1.94
CA VAL A 49 -31.71 -3.31 -0.95
C VAL A 49 -31.32 -1.98 -1.57
N THR A 50 -31.62 -0.87 -0.91
CA THR A 50 -31.12 0.46 -1.29
C THR A 50 -30.12 0.95 -0.27
N ILE A 51 -28.99 1.47 -0.73
CA ILE A 51 -27.88 1.89 0.12
C ILE A 51 -27.52 3.34 -0.16
N HIS A 52 -27.27 4.12 0.88
CA HIS A 52 -26.63 5.43 0.82
C HIS A 52 -25.32 5.38 1.61
N TYR A 53 -24.21 5.68 0.94
CA TYR A 53 -22.87 5.60 1.52
C TYR A 53 -22.16 6.95 1.35
N ASP A 54 -21.84 7.62 2.47
CA ASP A 54 -21.18 8.92 2.46
C ASP A 54 -20.02 8.94 3.47
N VAL A 55 -18.84 9.33 3.00
CA VAL A 55 -17.65 9.52 3.84
C VAL A 55 -16.96 10.84 3.49
N LYS A 56 -16.52 11.57 4.51
CA LYS A 56 -15.69 12.78 4.42
C LYS A 56 -14.57 12.71 5.46
N ASN A 57 -13.38 12.32 5.00
CA ASN A 57 -12.16 12.23 5.78
C ASN A 57 -11.05 13.09 5.13
N ASN A 58 -10.48 14.05 5.86
CA ASN A 58 -9.47 14.99 5.34
C ASN A 58 -9.91 15.66 4.01
N GLY A 59 -11.14 16.19 4.02
CA GLY A 59 -11.75 16.92 2.91
C GLY A 59 -12.14 16.09 1.68
N ARG A 60 -12.11 14.76 1.75
CA ARG A 60 -12.39 13.85 0.61
C ARG A 60 -13.15 12.58 1.05
N GLY A 61 -13.71 11.85 0.10
CA GLY A 61 -14.38 10.57 0.36
C GLY A 61 -15.59 10.34 -0.55
N PRO A 62 -16.04 9.08 -0.68
CA PRO A 62 -17.15 8.73 -1.56
C PRO A 62 -18.49 9.32 -1.10
N THR A 63 -19.37 9.54 -2.06
CA THR A 63 -20.81 9.80 -1.87
C THR A 63 -21.54 8.99 -2.92
N MET A 64 -22.19 7.90 -2.52
CA MET A 64 -22.69 6.86 -3.41
C MET A 64 -24.09 6.41 -3.02
N THR A 65 -24.89 6.08 -4.02
CA THR A 65 -26.15 5.36 -3.85
C THR A 65 -26.09 4.02 -4.57
N GLU A 66 -26.72 3.01 -3.98
CA GLU A 66 -26.81 1.68 -4.57
C GLU A 66 -28.24 1.15 -4.52
N SER A 67 -28.61 0.34 -5.51
CA SER A 67 -29.84 -0.44 -5.51
C SER A 67 -29.51 -1.86 -5.96
N ILE A 68 -29.73 -2.84 -5.09
CA ILE A 68 -29.41 -4.25 -5.31
C ILE A 68 -30.70 -5.05 -5.34
N ALA A 69 -30.93 -5.78 -6.43
CA ALA A 69 -31.96 -6.80 -6.50
C ALA A 69 -31.34 -8.17 -6.23
N LEU A 70 -31.82 -8.86 -5.21
CA LEU A 70 -31.35 -10.17 -4.77
C LEU A 70 -32.20 -11.29 -5.37
N GLY A 71 -31.54 -12.38 -5.77
CA GLY A 71 -32.18 -13.63 -6.14
C GLY A 71 -32.61 -14.45 -4.92
N ALA A 72 -33.28 -15.58 -5.17
CA ALA A 72 -33.75 -16.47 -4.10
C ALA A 72 -32.60 -17.08 -3.26
N ASP A 73 -31.39 -17.17 -3.82
CA ASP A 73 -30.18 -17.64 -3.14
C ASP A 73 -29.45 -16.52 -2.37
N GLY A 74 -29.99 -15.29 -2.38
CA GLY A 74 -29.40 -14.12 -1.76
C GLY A 74 -28.26 -13.47 -2.55
N THR A 75 -27.95 -13.96 -3.76
CA THR A 75 -26.94 -13.35 -4.64
C THR A 75 -27.56 -12.25 -5.51
N PRO A 76 -26.80 -11.24 -5.95
CA PRO A 76 -27.33 -10.18 -6.80
C PRO A 76 -27.80 -10.76 -8.14
N VAL A 77 -29.00 -10.37 -8.56
CA VAL A 77 -29.53 -10.51 -9.92
C VAL A 77 -29.67 -9.17 -10.62
N GLY A 78 -29.59 -8.07 -9.88
CA GLY A 78 -29.47 -6.71 -10.37
C GLY A 78 -28.68 -5.85 -9.39
N TRP A 79 -27.92 -4.89 -9.89
CA TRP A 79 -27.21 -3.90 -9.07
C TRP A 79 -27.10 -2.61 -9.88
N ALA A 80 -27.42 -1.47 -9.31
CA ALA A 80 -27.13 -0.15 -9.85
C ALA A 80 -26.36 0.65 -8.79
N LEU A 81 -25.32 1.36 -9.21
CA LEU A 81 -24.43 2.13 -8.35
C LEU A 81 -24.16 3.48 -9.02
N ASP A 82 -24.42 4.58 -8.30
CA ASP A 82 -24.29 5.94 -8.84
C ASP A 82 -23.71 6.89 -7.79
N GLY A 83 -22.81 7.79 -8.20
CA GLY A 83 -22.29 8.86 -7.34
C GLY A 83 -20.85 9.26 -7.64
N LYS A 84 -20.11 9.59 -6.58
CA LYS A 84 -18.73 10.07 -6.62
C LYS A 84 -17.80 9.18 -5.79
N SER A 85 -16.65 8.85 -6.37
CA SER A 85 -15.55 8.17 -5.69
C SER A 85 -14.78 9.11 -4.74
N THR A 86 -13.82 8.57 -3.98
CA THR A 86 -13.02 9.28 -2.97
C THR A 86 -12.44 10.61 -3.43
N PHE A 87 -11.95 10.69 -4.68
CA PHE A 87 -11.33 11.90 -5.24
C PHE A 87 -12.27 12.69 -6.16
N GLY A 88 -13.57 12.36 -6.17
CA GLY A 88 -14.59 13.07 -6.91
C GLY A 88 -14.82 12.59 -8.35
N GLY A 89 -14.15 11.52 -8.78
CA GLY A 89 -14.43 10.87 -10.07
C GLY A 89 -15.82 10.27 -10.11
N ASP A 90 -16.52 10.42 -11.24
CA ASP A 90 -17.86 9.86 -11.47
C ASP A 90 -17.88 8.34 -11.42
N VAL A 91 -18.91 7.80 -10.78
CA VAL A 91 -19.16 6.36 -10.71
C VAL A 91 -20.56 6.09 -11.26
N HIS A 92 -20.59 5.30 -12.34
CA HIS A 92 -21.81 4.72 -12.89
C HIS A 92 -21.55 3.23 -13.14
N GLU A 93 -22.14 2.37 -12.32
CA GLU A 93 -21.99 0.93 -12.43
C GLU A 93 -23.36 0.24 -12.42
N SER A 94 -23.51 -0.80 -13.24
CA SER A 94 -24.71 -1.60 -13.28
C SER A 94 -24.40 -3.07 -13.54
N PHE A 95 -25.23 -3.94 -13.01
CA PHE A 95 -25.19 -5.38 -13.21
C PHE A 95 -26.61 -5.93 -13.33
N SER A 96 -26.80 -6.94 -14.17
CA SER A 96 -28.04 -7.70 -14.28
C SER A 96 -27.76 -9.15 -14.68
N ARG A 97 -28.57 -10.07 -14.18
CA ARG A 97 -28.54 -11.49 -14.54
C ARG A 97 -29.94 -11.95 -14.91
N SER A 98 -30.14 -12.23 -16.19
CA SER A 98 -31.44 -12.68 -16.72
C SER A 98 -31.25 -13.57 -17.95
N GLY A 99 -32.17 -14.51 -18.15
CA GLY A 99 -32.19 -15.37 -19.35
C GLY A 99 -30.88 -16.11 -19.60
N GLY A 100 -30.24 -16.64 -18.55
CA GLY A 100 -28.98 -17.36 -18.69
C GLY A 100 -27.77 -16.49 -19.05
N THR A 101 -27.86 -15.15 -18.94
CA THR A 101 -26.77 -14.21 -19.24
C THR A 101 -26.59 -13.20 -18.12
N ALA A 102 -25.34 -12.97 -17.72
CA ALA A 102 -24.92 -11.85 -16.89
C ALA A 102 -24.47 -10.68 -17.78
N ARG A 103 -24.89 -9.45 -17.46
CA ARG A 103 -24.49 -8.21 -18.13
C ARG A 103 -24.09 -7.18 -17.09
N TRP A 104 -23.03 -6.44 -17.36
CA TRP A 104 -22.60 -5.35 -16.49
C TRP A 104 -22.02 -4.20 -17.28
N SER A 105 -22.02 -3.03 -16.67
CA SER A 105 -21.37 -1.82 -17.14
C SER A 105 -20.66 -1.19 -15.96
N ASP A 106 -19.38 -0.86 -16.12
CA ASP A 106 -18.58 -0.14 -15.13
C ASP A 106 -17.63 0.81 -15.88
N SER A 107 -16.53 1.27 -15.26
CA SER A 107 -15.56 2.17 -15.93
C SER A 107 -14.98 1.60 -17.22
N MET A 108 -15.05 0.29 -17.40
CA MET A 108 -14.53 -0.43 -18.56
C MET A 108 -15.59 -0.60 -19.67
N GLY A 109 -16.78 -0.03 -19.51
CA GLY A 109 -17.89 -0.13 -20.45
C GLY A 109 -18.74 -1.39 -20.28
N LYS A 110 -19.65 -1.63 -21.24
CA LYS A 110 -20.65 -2.71 -21.20
C LYS A 110 -20.02 -4.05 -21.60
N ARG A 111 -20.28 -5.10 -20.80
CA ARG A 111 -19.83 -6.49 -21.02
C ARG A 111 -20.91 -7.49 -20.64
N SER A 112 -20.74 -8.74 -21.09
CA SER A 112 -21.63 -9.85 -20.76
C SER A 112 -20.91 -11.20 -20.74
N ALA A 113 -21.49 -12.17 -20.02
CA ALA A 113 -21.02 -13.57 -19.96
C ALA A 113 -22.20 -14.54 -19.68
N PRO A 114 -22.11 -15.83 -20.07
CA PRO A 114 -23.13 -16.84 -19.75
C PRO A 114 -23.33 -17.08 -18.23
N ALA A 115 -24.57 -17.20 -17.77
CA ALA A 115 -24.96 -17.24 -16.35
C ALA A 115 -24.67 -18.55 -15.57
N PRO A 116 -24.73 -19.76 -16.16
CA PRO A 116 -24.36 -20.98 -15.43
C PRO A 116 -22.88 -21.01 -15.02
N ALA A 117 -22.06 -20.16 -15.64
CA ALA A 117 -20.65 -19.89 -15.34
C ALA A 117 -20.42 -18.50 -14.70
N ALA A 118 -21.49 -17.74 -14.44
CA ALA A 118 -21.41 -16.39 -13.89
C ALA A 118 -21.31 -16.49 -12.37
N GLY A 119 -20.09 -16.39 -11.87
CA GLY A 119 -19.80 -16.30 -10.45
C GLY A 119 -20.48 -15.15 -9.71
N LEU A 120 -20.00 -14.81 -8.53
CA LEU A 120 -20.51 -13.66 -7.78
C LEU A 120 -20.07 -12.35 -8.44
N TYR A 121 -21.00 -11.43 -8.70
CA TYR A 121 -20.64 -10.11 -9.21
C TYR A 121 -19.97 -9.27 -8.13
N ILE A 122 -18.75 -8.80 -8.40
CA ILE A 122 -18.00 -7.93 -7.50
C ILE A 122 -18.12 -6.50 -8.00
N GLY A 123 -18.73 -5.62 -7.21
CA GLY A 123 -18.84 -4.22 -7.58
C GLY A 123 -17.47 -3.56 -7.60
N GLN A 124 -17.20 -2.71 -8.60
CA GLN A 124 -15.95 -1.97 -8.70
C GLN A 124 -15.83 -0.93 -7.59
N ASN A 125 -16.96 -0.31 -7.20
CA ASN A 125 -17.03 0.73 -6.18
C ASN A 125 -18.10 0.43 -5.11
N ALA A 126 -18.42 -0.85 -4.90
CA ALA A 126 -19.41 -1.27 -3.93
C ALA A 126 -19.05 -0.79 -2.51
N SER A 127 -20.07 -0.39 -1.75
CA SER A 127 -19.91 -0.04 -0.35
C SER A 127 -19.52 -1.27 0.50
N PRO A 128 -18.97 -1.03 1.72
CA PRO A 128 -18.61 -2.09 2.65
C PRO A 128 -19.73 -3.10 2.97
N TRP A 129 -21.01 -2.73 2.79
CA TRP A 129 -22.14 -3.64 2.99
C TRP A 129 -22.05 -4.90 2.10
N ALA A 130 -21.48 -4.76 0.89
CA ALA A 130 -21.28 -5.85 -0.04
C ALA A 130 -20.44 -7.00 0.55
N LEU A 131 -19.52 -6.73 1.48
CA LEU A 131 -18.72 -7.77 2.13
C LEU A 131 -19.57 -8.75 2.93
N GLY A 132 -20.64 -8.28 3.58
CA GLY A 132 -21.61 -9.14 4.25
C GLY A 132 -22.37 -10.03 3.27
N LEU A 133 -22.76 -9.48 2.11
CA LEU A 133 -23.37 -10.25 1.02
C LEU A 133 -22.41 -11.32 0.50
N TYR A 134 -21.16 -10.94 0.21
CA TYR A 134 -20.15 -11.85 -0.31
C TYR A 134 -19.87 -12.99 0.67
N ALA A 135 -19.76 -12.67 1.96
CA ALA A 135 -19.55 -13.67 2.99
C ALA A 135 -20.68 -14.71 3.04
N ARG A 136 -21.95 -14.27 3.03
CA ARG A 136 -23.10 -15.19 3.03
C ARG A 136 -23.10 -16.09 1.80
N ALA A 137 -22.81 -15.55 0.62
CA ALA A 137 -22.73 -16.35 -0.61
C ALA A 137 -21.60 -17.40 -0.56
N LEU A 138 -20.44 -17.03 -0.02
CA LEU A 138 -19.29 -17.93 0.13
C LEU A 138 -19.53 -19.01 1.19
N LEU A 139 -20.19 -18.67 2.31
CA LEU A 139 -20.49 -19.62 3.39
C LEU A 139 -21.51 -20.70 3.00
N GLN A 140 -22.25 -20.49 1.92
CA GLN A 140 -23.11 -21.54 1.33
C GLN A 140 -22.29 -22.59 0.54
N ARG A 141 -20.99 -22.37 0.32
CA ARG A 141 -20.11 -23.28 -0.45
C ARG A 141 -19.25 -24.12 0.48
N PRO A 142 -19.16 -25.45 0.28
CA PRO A 142 -18.38 -26.33 1.15
C PRO A 142 -16.89 -25.98 1.25
N ASP A 143 -16.30 -25.48 0.17
CA ASP A 143 -14.88 -25.09 0.08
C ASP A 143 -14.66 -23.59 0.37
N GLY A 144 -15.74 -22.83 0.61
CA GLY A 144 -15.70 -21.40 0.82
C GLY A 144 -15.18 -20.60 -0.38
N THR A 145 -15.32 -21.12 -1.61
CA THR A 145 -14.88 -20.41 -2.82
C THR A 145 -16.01 -20.14 -3.80
N LEU A 146 -15.90 -19.04 -4.55
CA LEU A 146 -16.81 -18.70 -5.64
C LEU A 146 -16.03 -18.06 -6.78
N PRO A 147 -16.26 -18.44 -8.05
CA PRO A 147 -15.84 -17.63 -9.17
C PRO A 147 -16.37 -16.20 -9.00
N ALA A 148 -15.60 -15.21 -9.45
CA ALA A 148 -15.98 -13.81 -9.40
C ALA A 148 -16.18 -13.28 -10.82
N MET A 149 -17.14 -12.37 -10.98
CA MET A 149 -17.28 -11.56 -12.19
C MET A 149 -16.75 -10.15 -11.92
N PRO A 150 -16.07 -9.53 -12.90
CA PRO A 150 -15.84 -10.00 -14.28
C PRO A 150 -14.71 -11.02 -14.45
N GLY A 151 -14.02 -11.39 -13.37
CA GLY A 151 -13.01 -12.44 -13.40
C GLY A 151 -12.48 -12.72 -11.99
N GLY A 152 -11.65 -13.76 -11.86
CA GLY A 152 -11.04 -14.18 -10.60
C GLY A 152 -11.91 -15.12 -9.78
N GLN A 153 -11.53 -15.29 -8.51
CA GLN A 153 -12.22 -16.13 -7.54
C GLN A 153 -12.17 -15.44 -6.17
N LEU A 154 -13.29 -15.46 -5.46
CA LEU A 154 -13.35 -15.12 -4.04
C LEU A 154 -13.15 -16.34 -3.17
N ARG A 155 -12.53 -16.13 -2.01
CA ARG A 155 -12.40 -17.13 -0.96
C ARG A 155 -12.72 -16.52 0.40
N ILE A 156 -13.43 -17.26 1.25
CA ILE A 156 -13.61 -16.92 2.66
C ILE A 156 -12.79 -17.85 3.56
N GLU A 157 -12.13 -17.27 4.56
CA GLU A 157 -11.41 -17.99 5.61
C GLU A 157 -12.01 -17.64 6.97
N LYS A 158 -12.25 -18.64 7.81
CA LYS A 158 -12.75 -18.47 9.17
C LYS A 158 -11.60 -18.23 10.14
N LEU A 159 -11.56 -17.05 10.77
CA LEU A 159 -10.45 -16.64 11.65
C LEU A 159 -10.67 -16.99 13.13
N GLY A 160 -11.91 -17.25 13.53
CA GLY A 160 -12.27 -17.62 14.90
C GLY A 160 -13.26 -16.64 15.56
N PRO A 161 -13.83 -17.00 16.74
CA PRO A 161 -14.74 -16.13 17.46
C PRO A 161 -14.01 -14.89 17.99
N ALA A 162 -14.71 -13.76 18.01
CA ALA A 162 -14.21 -12.49 18.52
C ALA A 162 -15.21 -11.90 19.52
N LYS A 163 -14.77 -11.63 20.74
CA LYS A 163 -15.59 -10.99 21.77
C LYS A 163 -15.44 -9.47 21.68
N ILE A 164 -16.53 -8.77 21.41
CA ILE A 164 -16.60 -7.30 21.33
C ILE A 164 -17.71 -6.85 22.27
N GLY A 165 -17.39 -5.99 23.23
CA GLY A 165 -18.26 -5.71 24.38
C GLY A 165 -18.73 -7.00 25.07
N THR A 166 -20.04 -7.17 25.17
CA THR A 166 -20.70 -8.34 25.79
C THR A 166 -21.05 -9.44 24.80
N ALA A 167 -20.95 -9.18 23.50
CA ALA A 167 -21.36 -10.09 22.45
C ALA A 167 -20.16 -10.84 21.84
N THR A 168 -20.45 -12.00 21.24
CA THR A 168 -19.47 -12.78 20.48
C THR A 168 -19.87 -12.79 19.01
N TYR A 169 -18.92 -12.46 18.15
CA TYR A 169 -19.03 -12.43 16.71
C TYR A 169 -18.09 -13.46 16.10
N GLN A 170 -18.27 -13.75 14.81
CA GLN A 170 -17.38 -14.62 14.08
C GLN A 170 -16.54 -13.81 13.10
N ALA A 171 -15.21 -13.88 13.24
CA ALA A 171 -14.28 -13.21 12.34
C ALA A 171 -14.02 -14.05 11.08
N TYR A 172 -13.95 -13.36 9.94
CA TYR A 172 -13.65 -13.93 8.63
C TYR A 172 -12.68 -13.02 7.86
N ALA A 173 -11.92 -13.62 6.94
CA ALA A 173 -11.15 -12.92 5.91
C ALA A 173 -11.70 -13.29 4.53
N ILE A 174 -11.94 -12.28 3.67
CA ILE A 174 -12.38 -12.47 2.29
C ILE A 174 -11.24 -12.06 1.35
N SER A 175 -10.71 -13.01 0.58
CA SER A 175 -9.62 -12.78 -0.38
C SER A 175 -10.15 -12.77 -1.83
N GLY A 176 -9.38 -12.13 -2.73
CA GLY A 176 -9.65 -12.11 -4.17
C GLY A 176 -10.24 -10.79 -4.71
N ILE A 177 -10.53 -9.84 -3.82
CA ILE A 177 -11.00 -8.49 -4.16
C ILE A 177 -9.82 -7.57 -4.46
N ASP A 178 -8.82 -7.56 -3.58
CA ASP A 178 -7.62 -6.72 -3.67
C ASP A 178 -6.36 -7.51 -3.32
N LEU A 179 -5.22 -6.83 -3.19
CA LEU A 179 -3.94 -7.39 -2.75
C LEU A 179 -4.02 -8.02 -1.36
N SER A 180 -4.87 -7.50 -0.48
CA SER A 180 -5.11 -8.05 0.85
C SER A 180 -6.55 -8.52 1.08
N PRO A 181 -6.72 -9.45 2.03
CA PRO A 181 -8.04 -9.89 2.43
C PRO A 181 -8.76 -8.80 3.23
N GLU A 182 -10.05 -8.66 2.95
CA GLU A 182 -10.98 -7.85 3.73
C GLU A 182 -11.40 -8.63 4.98
N MET A 183 -11.13 -8.10 6.17
CA MET A 183 -11.50 -8.75 7.43
C MET A 183 -12.82 -8.21 7.96
N ILE A 184 -13.74 -9.11 8.32
CA ILE A 184 -15.08 -8.75 8.78
C ILE A 184 -15.49 -9.54 10.01
N LEU A 185 -16.44 -8.98 10.75
CA LEU A 185 -17.18 -9.67 11.80
C LEU A 185 -18.63 -9.88 11.36
N LEU A 186 -19.13 -11.11 11.52
CA LEU A 186 -20.54 -11.44 11.35
C LEU A 186 -21.18 -11.77 12.69
N ASP A 187 -22.46 -11.39 12.86
CA ASP A 187 -23.28 -11.82 14.00
C ASP A 187 -23.81 -13.26 13.85
N GLY A 188 -24.57 -13.74 14.85
CA GLY A 188 -25.18 -15.08 14.84
C GLY A 188 -26.17 -15.33 13.70
N HIS A 189 -26.62 -14.28 13.00
CA HIS A 189 -27.48 -14.35 11.83
C HIS A 189 -26.73 -14.09 10.52
N GLN A 190 -25.39 -14.16 10.54
CA GLN A 190 -24.50 -13.90 9.40
C GLN A 190 -24.66 -12.48 8.79
N ARG A 191 -25.12 -11.52 9.58
CA ARG A 191 -25.20 -10.12 9.16
C ARG A 191 -23.90 -9.42 9.49
N LEU A 192 -23.48 -8.48 8.64
CA LEU A 192 -22.27 -7.71 8.84
C LEU A 192 -22.38 -6.90 10.13
N PHE A 193 -21.45 -7.11 11.06
CA PHE A 193 -21.33 -6.33 12.29
C PHE A 193 -20.27 -5.23 12.15
N ALA A 194 -19.09 -5.61 11.64
CA ALA A 194 -18.00 -4.68 11.41
C ALA A 194 -17.12 -5.11 10.24
N VAL A 195 -16.53 -4.13 9.55
CA VAL A 195 -15.33 -4.28 8.73
C VAL A 195 -14.15 -3.81 9.55
N LEU A 196 -13.12 -4.64 9.64
CA LEU A 196 -11.97 -4.47 10.52
C LEU A 196 -10.85 -3.76 9.77
N GLU A 197 -10.45 -2.60 10.26
CA GLU A 197 -9.32 -1.83 9.74
C GLU A 197 -8.37 -1.49 10.91
N THR A 198 -7.08 -1.29 10.64
CA THR A 198 -6.12 -0.96 11.70
C THR A 198 -6.18 0.52 12.12
N GLY A 199 -6.66 1.40 11.25
CA GLY A 199 -6.82 2.85 11.49
C GLY A 199 -8.26 3.29 11.76
N GLY A 200 -9.20 2.36 11.88
CA GLY A 200 -10.62 2.66 11.92
C GLY A 200 -11.50 1.41 11.92
N ALA A 201 -12.80 1.59 11.66
CA ALA A 201 -13.71 0.50 11.37
C ALA A 201 -14.98 1.04 10.69
N VAL A 202 -15.62 0.20 9.89
CA VAL A 202 -17.03 0.38 9.52
C VAL A 202 -17.83 -0.53 10.43
N VAL A 203 -18.61 0.02 11.36
CA VAL A 203 -19.28 -0.75 12.42
C VAL A 203 -20.75 -0.35 12.51
N ARG A 204 -21.65 -1.27 12.92
CA ARG A 204 -23.06 -0.91 13.18
C ARG A 204 -23.18 0.31 14.08
N GLU A 205 -24.11 1.21 13.73
CA GLU A 205 -24.38 2.42 14.49
C GLU A 205 -24.77 2.07 15.95
N GLY A 206 -24.26 2.84 16.91
CA GLY A 206 -24.38 2.58 18.34
C GLY A 206 -23.24 1.77 18.95
N HIS A 207 -22.33 1.24 18.13
CA HIS A 207 -21.13 0.50 18.58
C HIS A 207 -19.82 1.25 18.32
N GLU A 208 -19.87 2.57 18.12
CA GLU A 208 -18.67 3.39 17.88
C GLU A 208 -17.66 3.32 19.03
N ALA A 209 -18.14 3.12 20.26
CA ALA A 209 -17.30 2.95 21.44
C ALA A 209 -16.44 1.67 21.41
N GLU A 210 -16.79 0.69 20.58
CA GLU A 210 -16.08 -0.59 20.45
C GLU A 210 -14.93 -0.54 19.42
N VAL A 211 -14.81 0.54 18.66
CA VAL A 211 -13.78 0.68 17.61
C VAL A 211 -12.35 0.47 18.11
N PRO A 212 -11.94 0.91 19.31
CA PRO A 212 -10.62 0.57 19.84
C PRO A 212 -10.38 -0.94 19.97
N ALA A 213 -11.40 -1.72 20.36
CA ALA A 213 -11.29 -3.18 20.43
C ALA A 213 -11.26 -3.81 19.03
N LEU A 214 -12.05 -3.27 18.09
CA LEU A 214 -12.07 -3.72 16.69
C LEU A 214 -10.73 -3.48 15.97
N THR A 215 -10.15 -2.29 16.14
CA THR A 215 -8.84 -1.93 15.57
C THR A 215 -7.71 -2.77 16.16
N GLN A 216 -7.75 -3.06 17.47
CA GLN A 216 -6.80 -3.99 18.10
C GLN A 216 -6.95 -5.41 17.55
N LEU A 217 -8.18 -5.92 17.41
CA LEU A 217 -8.44 -7.22 16.81
C LEU A 217 -7.92 -7.27 15.36
N ALA A 218 -8.17 -6.23 14.58
CA ALA A 218 -7.66 -6.10 13.21
C ALA A 218 -6.12 -6.19 13.19
N ALA A 219 -5.46 -5.44 14.07
CA ALA A 219 -4.00 -5.45 14.20
C ALA A 219 -3.46 -6.84 14.57
N ASP A 220 -4.08 -7.54 15.52
CA ASP A 220 -3.65 -8.87 15.96
C ASP A 220 -3.81 -9.94 14.87
N LEU A 221 -4.97 -9.94 14.20
CA LEU A 221 -5.24 -10.87 13.08
C LEU A 221 -4.29 -10.61 11.91
N THR A 222 -4.06 -9.34 11.60
CA THR A 222 -3.13 -8.91 10.55
C THR A 222 -1.70 -9.33 10.90
N ALA A 223 -1.23 -9.04 12.11
CA ALA A 223 0.11 -9.42 12.57
C ALA A 223 0.32 -10.93 12.53
N LYS A 224 -0.66 -11.72 13.00
CA LYS A 224 -0.61 -13.19 12.93
C LYS A 224 -0.46 -13.70 11.51
N ARG A 225 -1.21 -13.13 10.56
CA ARG A 225 -1.12 -13.50 9.14
C ARG A 225 0.27 -13.22 8.59
N TYR A 226 0.79 -12.01 8.80
CA TYR A 226 2.08 -11.62 8.22
C TYR A 226 3.27 -12.29 8.90
N ALA A 227 3.16 -12.66 10.18
CA ALA A 227 4.14 -13.53 10.83
C ALA A 227 4.18 -14.94 10.22
N ALA A 228 3.02 -15.52 9.88
CA ALA A 228 2.97 -16.81 9.20
C ALA A 228 3.56 -16.74 7.79
N LEU A 229 3.30 -15.66 7.04
CA LEU A 229 3.91 -15.45 5.73
C LEU A 229 5.42 -15.24 5.83
N GLN A 230 5.90 -14.51 6.85
CA GLN A 230 7.33 -14.33 7.12
C GLN A 230 8.00 -15.67 7.39
N GLN A 231 7.44 -16.50 8.26
CA GLN A 231 7.97 -17.85 8.53
C GLN A 231 8.01 -18.73 7.27
N ARG A 232 7.07 -18.54 6.36
CA ARG A 232 6.97 -19.32 5.13
C ARG A 232 7.96 -18.88 4.05
N PHE A 233 8.19 -17.58 3.89
CA PHE A 233 8.92 -17.00 2.75
C PHE A 233 10.31 -16.45 3.09
N ALA A 234 10.67 -16.36 4.37
CA ALA A 234 12.01 -15.99 4.79
C ALA A 234 12.96 -17.19 4.72
N HIS A 235 13.87 -17.17 3.74
CA HIS A 235 14.90 -18.20 3.60
C HIS A 235 16.17 -17.75 4.32
N LYS A 236 16.42 -18.34 5.48
CA LYS A 236 17.70 -18.21 6.19
C LYS A 236 18.57 -19.42 5.90
N ILE A 237 19.80 -19.17 5.47
CA ILE A 237 20.81 -20.20 5.24
C ILE A 237 21.84 -20.08 6.36
N ASP A 238 21.98 -21.14 7.16
CA ASP A 238 22.95 -21.23 8.27
C ASP A 238 24.35 -21.63 7.74
N ALA A 239 24.84 -20.85 6.78
CA ALA A 239 26.13 -20.99 6.13
C ALA A 239 26.46 -19.69 5.39
N PRO A 240 27.74 -19.37 5.15
CA PRO A 240 28.10 -18.33 4.19
C PRO A 240 27.48 -18.61 2.83
N VAL A 241 26.94 -17.59 2.18
CA VAL A 241 26.28 -17.69 0.88
C VAL A 241 27.14 -17.04 -0.19
N ARG A 242 27.37 -17.75 -1.29
CA ARG A 242 28.02 -17.26 -2.50
C ARG A 242 26.99 -17.16 -3.62
N ILE A 243 26.82 -15.97 -4.17
CA ILE A 243 26.06 -15.75 -5.40
C ILE A 243 27.07 -15.71 -6.55
N ARG A 244 27.06 -16.73 -7.40
CA ARG A 244 27.99 -16.91 -8.52
C ARG A 244 27.43 -16.27 -9.79
N ASN A 245 28.32 -15.97 -10.73
CA ASN A 245 28.00 -15.52 -12.09
C ASN A 245 27.03 -14.33 -12.10
N VAL A 246 27.42 -13.24 -11.42
CA VAL A 246 26.63 -12.00 -11.37
C VAL A 246 27.49 -10.80 -11.76
N ARG A 247 26.85 -9.72 -12.19
CA ARG A 247 27.45 -8.40 -12.38
C ARG A 247 26.95 -7.47 -11.28
N VAL A 248 27.84 -6.70 -10.66
CA VAL A 248 27.47 -5.76 -9.60
C VAL A 248 27.32 -4.37 -10.19
N PHE A 249 26.18 -3.73 -10.00
CA PHE A 249 26.03 -2.30 -10.27
C PHE A 249 26.66 -1.50 -9.13
N ASP A 250 27.61 -0.63 -9.47
CA ASP A 250 28.18 0.32 -8.54
C ASP A 250 27.49 1.69 -8.69
N PRO A 251 26.61 2.09 -7.74
CA PRO A 251 25.92 3.37 -7.82
C PRO A 251 26.84 4.57 -7.60
N ALA A 252 28.08 4.40 -7.12
CA ALA A 252 29.00 5.53 -6.98
C ALA A 252 29.59 5.95 -8.33
N SER A 253 29.98 4.98 -9.17
CA SER A 253 30.49 5.22 -10.52
C SER A 253 29.40 5.20 -11.60
N GLY A 254 28.22 4.64 -11.32
CA GLY A 254 27.16 4.44 -12.30
C GLY A 254 27.45 3.34 -13.31
N THR A 255 28.35 2.40 -12.98
CA THR A 255 28.82 1.37 -13.92
C THR A 255 28.41 -0.03 -13.49
N LEU A 256 28.24 -0.91 -14.49
CA LEU A 256 28.02 -2.34 -14.29
C LEU A 256 29.35 -3.09 -14.44
N GLY A 257 29.76 -3.80 -13.39
CA GLY A 257 31.04 -4.51 -13.36
C GLY A 257 31.13 -5.74 -14.27
N ALA A 258 32.32 -6.35 -14.30
CA ALA A 258 32.55 -7.66 -14.89
C ALA A 258 31.86 -8.78 -14.07
N PRO A 259 31.68 -9.98 -14.64
CA PRO A 259 31.16 -11.14 -13.90
C PRO A 259 32.03 -11.50 -12.68
N VAL A 260 31.39 -11.66 -11.53
CA VAL A 260 32.00 -11.94 -10.22
C VAL A 260 31.15 -12.92 -9.41
N SER A 261 31.67 -13.33 -8.25
CA SER A 261 30.88 -13.91 -7.17
C SER A 261 30.78 -12.92 -6.00
N VAL A 262 29.59 -12.78 -5.42
CA VAL A 262 29.37 -11.98 -4.20
C VAL A 262 29.10 -12.90 -3.01
N LEU A 263 29.79 -12.68 -1.91
CA LEU A 263 29.67 -13.48 -0.70
C LEU A 263 29.02 -12.66 0.43
N PHE A 264 28.14 -13.29 1.18
CA PHE A 264 27.62 -12.73 2.42
C PHE A 264 27.45 -13.78 3.51
N ALA A 265 27.58 -13.36 4.76
CA ALA A 265 27.33 -14.16 5.95
C ALA A 265 26.89 -13.22 7.08
N GLU A 266 26.07 -13.73 8.00
CA GLU A 266 25.64 -12.98 9.20
C GLU A 266 25.08 -11.57 8.87
N GLY A 267 24.33 -11.47 7.78
CA GLY A 267 23.72 -10.21 7.33
C GLY A 267 24.67 -9.19 6.71
N ARG A 268 25.92 -9.56 6.41
CA ARG A 268 26.93 -8.66 5.83
C ARG A 268 27.60 -9.25 4.60
N ILE A 269 27.93 -8.37 3.66
CA ILE A 269 28.74 -8.73 2.49
C ILE A 269 30.18 -8.96 2.98
N THR A 270 30.68 -10.17 2.80
CA THR A 270 32.02 -10.58 3.28
C THR A 270 33.09 -10.42 2.20
N GLY A 271 32.70 -10.45 0.92
CA GLY A 271 33.62 -10.23 -0.19
C GLY A 271 32.96 -10.22 -1.57
N ILE A 272 33.72 -9.71 -2.53
CA ILE A 272 33.45 -9.82 -3.98
C ILE A 272 34.69 -10.49 -4.56
N GLN A 273 34.50 -11.61 -5.25
CA GLN A 273 35.58 -12.47 -5.74
C GLN A 273 35.48 -12.67 -7.25
N PRO A 274 36.60 -12.95 -7.93
CA PRO A 274 36.59 -13.41 -9.32
C PRO A 274 35.64 -14.61 -9.54
N LEU A 275 35.08 -14.73 -10.74
CA LEU A 275 34.10 -15.77 -11.06
C LEU A 275 34.67 -17.20 -10.95
N ASP A 276 35.96 -17.37 -11.25
CA ASP A 276 36.70 -18.63 -11.19
C ASP A 276 37.15 -19.02 -9.77
N ALA A 277 36.93 -18.15 -8.77
CA ALA A 277 37.15 -18.48 -7.38
C ALA A 277 36.28 -19.68 -6.96
N GLN A 278 36.93 -20.67 -6.35
CA GLN A 278 36.27 -21.90 -5.90
C GLN A 278 35.47 -21.64 -4.61
N PRO A 279 34.24 -22.17 -4.50
CA PRO A 279 33.49 -22.12 -3.24
C PRO A 279 34.22 -22.89 -2.13
N SER A 280 34.19 -22.38 -0.92
CA SER A 280 34.60 -23.13 0.27
C SER A 280 33.58 -24.26 0.54
N SER A 281 34.00 -25.40 1.10
CA SER A 281 33.13 -26.57 1.32
C SER A 281 31.91 -26.32 2.22
N GLY A 282 31.94 -25.26 3.04
CA GLY A 282 30.85 -24.84 3.91
C GLY A 282 29.92 -23.77 3.32
N GLU A 283 30.12 -23.35 2.06
CA GLU A 283 29.31 -22.31 1.43
C GLU A 283 28.04 -22.89 0.79
N ALA A 284 26.91 -22.18 0.94
CA ALA A 284 25.79 -22.34 0.03
C ALA A 284 26.03 -21.52 -1.23
N THR A 285 25.61 -22.05 -2.37
CA THR A 285 25.79 -21.41 -3.68
C THR A 285 24.44 -21.07 -4.30
N ILE A 286 24.34 -19.87 -4.86
CA ILE A 286 23.21 -19.41 -5.67
C ILE A 286 23.76 -19.04 -7.04
N GLU A 287 23.19 -19.59 -8.11
CA GLU A 287 23.57 -19.21 -9.47
C GLU A 287 22.79 -17.98 -9.91
N GLY A 288 23.51 -16.93 -10.30
CA GLY A 288 22.94 -15.69 -10.82
C GLY A 288 22.80 -15.64 -12.34
N ASP A 289 23.27 -16.66 -13.06
CA ASP A 289 23.10 -16.86 -14.51
C ASP A 289 23.47 -15.63 -15.39
N GLY A 290 24.46 -14.85 -14.96
CA GLY A 290 24.94 -13.65 -15.64
C GLY A 290 24.15 -12.38 -15.34
N GLY A 291 23.16 -12.46 -14.44
CA GLY A 291 22.29 -11.37 -14.02
C GLY A 291 22.99 -10.27 -13.23
N THR A 292 22.21 -9.27 -12.84
CA THR A 292 22.68 -8.06 -12.15
C THR A 292 22.32 -8.09 -10.67
N LEU A 293 23.29 -7.85 -9.79
CA LEU A 293 23.05 -7.43 -8.42
C LEU A 293 22.99 -5.91 -8.34
N LEU A 294 21.84 -5.42 -7.90
CA LEU A 294 21.59 -4.01 -7.58
C LEU A 294 21.51 -3.85 -6.06
N PRO A 295 22.08 -2.80 -5.46
CA PRO A 295 21.81 -2.49 -4.06
C PRO A 295 20.30 -2.36 -3.80
N GLY A 296 19.85 -2.70 -2.59
CA GLY A 296 18.43 -2.65 -2.27
C GLY A 296 17.85 -1.25 -2.48
N LEU A 297 16.64 -1.19 -3.04
CA LEU A 297 15.97 0.09 -3.30
C LEU A 297 15.56 0.77 -1.99
N HIS A 298 15.47 2.10 -2.04
CA HIS A 298 14.95 2.93 -0.97
C HIS A 298 13.76 3.77 -1.48
N ASP A 299 12.57 3.57 -0.91
CA ASP A 299 11.41 4.44 -1.13
C ASP A 299 11.39 5.57 -0.08
N MET A 300 11.64 6.80 -0.52
CA MET A 300 11.78 7.97 0.37
C MET A 300 10.44 8.55 0.83
N HIS A 301 9.31 8.01 0.36
CA HIS A 301 7.96 8.44 0.74
C HIS A 301 7.01 7.26 0.91
N ALA A 302 7.17 6.50 1.98
CA ALA A 302 6.31 5.37 2.30
C ALA A 302 5.26 5.73 3.38
N HIS A 303 4.16 4.98 3.38
CA HIS A 303 3.23 4.87 4.50
C HIS A 303 3.08 3.39 4.85
N THR A 304 3.92 2.91 5.75
CA THR A 304 4.17 1.48 5.91
C THR A 304 3.14 0.83 6.83
N GLY A 305 2.57 -0.29 6.38
CA GLY A 305 1.72 -1.18 7.15
C GLY A 305 2.27 -2.61 7.12
N LEU A 306 1.63 -3.53 7.86
CA LEU A 306 2.02 -4.95 7.86
C LEU A 306 1.95 -5.58 6.47
N GLU A 307 0.94 -5.19 5.69
CA GLU A 307 0.78 -5.60 4.29
C GLU A 307 1.89 -5.06 3.39
N SER A 308 2.00 -3.73 3.34
CA SER A 308 2.91 -3.07 2.41
C SER A 308 4.36 -3.40 2.72
N ALA A 309 4.71 -3.67 3.99
CA ALA A 309 6.04 -4.10 4.39
C ALA A 309 6.54 -5.34 3.60
N MET A 310 5.71 -6.37 3.45
CA MET A 310 6.10 -7.56 2.69
C MET A 310 6.10 -7.30 1.17
N LEU A 311 5.18 -6.49 0.67
CA LEU A 311 5.15 -6.09 -0.74
C LEU A 311 6.38 -5.25 -1.14
N TYR A 312 6.85 -4.37 -0.26
CA TYR A 312 8.10 -3.64 -0.45
C TYR A 312 9.29 -4.59 -0.60
N ILE A 313 9.41 -5.60 0.27
CA ILE A 313 10.45 -6.63 0.13
C ILE A 313 10.33 -7.36 -1.20
N ALA A 314 9.13 -7.78 -1.62
CA ALA A 314 8.93 -8.45 -2.91
C ALA A 314 9.33 -7.54 -4.10
N ALA A 315 9.11 -6.23 -3.99
CA ALA A 315 9.50 -5.23 -4.97
C ALA A 315 10.97 -4.75 -4.82
N GLY A 316 11.80 -5.43 -4.02
CA GLY A 316 13.23 -5.09 -3.88
C GLY A 316 13.52 -3.83 -3.05
N VAL A 317 12.52 -3.27 -2.39
CA VAL A 317 12.66 -2.16 -1.44
C VAL A 317 13.10 -2.71 -0.09
N THR A 318 14.35 -2.44 0.27
CA THR A 318 14.95 -2.94 1.53
C THR A 318 14.98 -1.88 2.62
N SER A 319 14.76 -0.62 2.26
CA SER A 319 14.65 0.51 3.19
C SER A 319 13.53 1.44 2.74
N VAL A 320 12.87 2.07 3.69
CA VAL A 320 11.88 3.12 3.43
C VAL A 320 12.07 4.25 4.42
N ARG A 321 11.68 5.46 4.00
CA ARG A 321 11.39 6.55 4.91
C ARG A 321 9.89 6.68 5.03
N ASP A 322 9.38 6.39 6.22
CA ASP A 322 7.96 6.50 6.50
C ASP A 322 7.62 7.95 6.81
N MET A 323 6.77 8.56 5.96
CA MET A 323 6.47 9.98 5.97
C MET A 323 5.32 10.34 6.92
N GLY A 324 5.00 9.46 7.86
CA GLY A 324 4.04 9.73 8.92
C GLY A 324 3.04 8.60 9.08
N ASN A 325 2.86 8.17 10.32
CA ASN A 325 2.08 6.98 10.66
C ASN A 325 1.60 7.07 12.09
N ASP A 326 0.70 6.16 12.48
CA ASP A 326 0.21 6.10 13.85
C ASP A 326 1.36 5.86 14.84
N ASN A 327 1.41 6.72 15.86
CA ASN A 327 2.51 6.82 16.81
C ASN A 327 2.59 5.65 17.80
N ALA A 328 1.58 4.79 17.86
CA ALA A 328 1.61 3.55 18.63
C ALA A 328 1.94 2.34 17.74
N PHE A 329 1.41 2.32 16.51
CA PHE A 329 1.57 1.25 15.54
C PHE A 329 3.00 1.18 14.97
N LEU A 330 3.53 2.28 14.45
CA LEU A 330 4.80 2.27 13.71
C LEU A 330 5.97 1.75 14.55
N PRO A 331 6.17 2.16 15.82
CA PRO A 331 7.23 1.60 16.65
C PRO A 331 7.07 0.10 16.94
N ARG A 332 5.83 -0.43 16.96
CA ARG A 332 5.60 -1.89 17.07
C ARG A 332 6.01 -2.59 15.77
N LEU A 333 5.58 -2.07 14.62
CA LEU A 333 5.94 -2.62 13.32
C LEU A 333 7.46 -2.66 13.13
N ILE A 334 8.17 -1.57 13.47
CA ILE A 334 9.64 -1.50 13.40
C ILE A 334 10.26 -2.63 14.24
N ARG A 335 9.83 -2.82 15.49
CA ARG A 335 10.34 -3.89 16.35
C ARG A 335 10.07 -5.28 15.77
N GLN A 336 8.88 -5.51 15.20
CA GLN A 336 8.52 -6.80 14.60
C GLN A 336 9.38 -7.10 13.37
N ILE A 337 9.68 -6.09 12.54
CA ILE A 337 10.57 -6.22 11.38
C ILE A 337 12.02 -6.48 11.83
N ASP A 338 12.51 -5.72 12.82
CA ASP A 338 13.87 -5.85 13.33
C ASP A 338 14.11 -7.21 14.02
N ALA A 339 13.09 -7.73 14.72
CA ALA A 339 13.10 -9.07 15.30
C ALA A 339 12.96 -10.19 14.25
N GLY A 340 12.59 -9.85 13.01
CA GLY A 340 12.33 -10.81 11.93
C GLY A 340 11.02 -11.58 12.10
N GLU A 341 10.10 -11.09 12.94
CA GLU A 341 8.75 -11.62 13.12
C GLU A 341 7.86 -11.32 11.92
N VAL A 342 8.09 -10.18 11.25
CA VAL A 342 7.39 -9.76 10.03
C VAL A 342 8.40 -9.39 8.96
N ALA A 343 8.14 -9.73 7.69
CA ALA A 343 8.96 -9.27 6.57
C ALA A 343 8.73 -7.77 6.37
N GLY A 344 9.80 -6.99 6.24
CA GLY A 344 9.66 -5.59 5.91
C GLY A 344 10.98 -4.88 5.64
N PRO A 345 10.92 -3.73 4.95
CA PRO A 345 12.07 -2.86 4.78
C PRO A 345 12.51 -2.29 6.13
N ARG A 346 13.75 -1.82 6.19
CA ARG A 346 14.19 -0.98 7.30
C ARG A 346 13.51 0.37 7.23
N ILE A 347 12.83 0.76 8.30
CA ILE A 347 12.03 1.98 8.33
C ILE A 347 12.81 3.11 9.03
N VAL A 348 12.90 4.27 8.37
CA VAL A 348 13.27 5.54 9.00
C VAL A 348 12.01 6.33 9.28
N PRO A 349 11.62 6.54 10.55
CA PRO A 349 10.36 7.20 10.87
C PRO A 349 10.48 8.73 10.82
N ASN A 350 9.57 9.38 10.09
CA ASN A 350 9.31 10.81 10.20
C ASN A 350 8.03 11.08 11.00
N GLY A 351 8.07 12.13 11.83
CA GLY A 351 6.92 12.53 12.62
C GLY A 351 5.87 13.16 11.72
N PHE A 352 4.58 12.92 11.98
CA PHE A 352 3.50 13.61 11.27
C PHE A 352 2.92 14.70 12.16
N LEU A 353 3.05 15.96 11.75
CA LEU A 353 2.60 17.13 12.49
C LEU A 353 1.62 17.95 11.66
N GLU A 354 0.40 18.06 12.17
CA GLU A 354 -0.72 18.72 11.49
C GLU A 354 -1.33 19.81 12.38
N GLY A 355 -1.91 20.84 11.77
CA GLY A 355 -2.69 21.85 12.49
C GLY A 355 -4.17 21.47 12.64
N ARG A 356 -4.79 21.86 13.75
CA ARG A 356 -6.23 21.63 13.99
C ARG A 356 -7.09 22.42 13.00
N SER A 357 -7.91 21.73 12.23
CA SER A 357 -8.96 22.29 11.36
C SER A 357 -10.02 21.23 11.04
N PRO A 358 -11.14 21.60 10.40
CA PRO A 358 -12.10 20.62 9.84
C PRO A 358 -11.50 19.69 8.78
N TYR A 359 -10.30 19.99 8.27
CA TYR A 359 -9.61 19.23 7.23
C TYR A 359 -8.38 18.48 7.75
N SER A 360 -8.09 18.47 9.06
CA SER A 360 -6.87 17.86 9.59
C SER A 360 -6.72 16.40 9.15
N ALA A 361 -5.55 16.06 8.61
CA ALA A 361 -5.11 14.68 8.53
C ALA A 361 -4.75 14.16 9.94
N ARG A 362 -5.02 12.87 10.21
CA ARG A 362 -4.90 12.30 11.56
C ARG A 362 -4.03 11.06 11.60
N LEU A 363 -2.87 11.14 10.95
CA LEU A 363 -1.88 10.07 10.99
C LEU A 363 -0.92 10.22 12.18
N GLY A 364 -0.77 11.41 12.77
CA GLY A 364 0.08 11.65 13.93
C GLY A 364 -0.48 12.71 14.88
N ILE A 365 0.35 13.69 15.26
CA ILE A 365 -0.04 14.71 16.24
C ILE A 365 -0.74 15.88 15.53
N VAL A 366 -1.93 16.24 16.02
CA VAL A 366 -2.67 17.43 15.59
C VAL A 366 -2.53 18.52 16.66
N ALA A 367 -1.76 19.56 16.35
CA ALA A 367 -1.53 20.69 17.23
C ALA A 367 -2.62 21.78 17.03
N ASP A 368 -3.11 22.34 18.14
CA ASP A 368 -4.09 23.43 18.16
C ASP A 368 -3.47 24.78 18.58
N SER A 369 -2.17 24.81 18.85
CA SER A 369 -1.39 26.01 19.18
C SER A 369 0.07 25.84 18.77
N GLU A 370 0.79 26.96 18.62
CA GLU A 370 2.24 26.97 18.37
C GLU A 370 2.99 26.18 19.44
N ARG A 371 2.61 26.38 20.72
CA ARG A 371 3.24 25.69 21.83
C ARG A 371 3.04 24.17 21.73
N ALA A 372 1.84 23.71 21.41
CA ALA A 372 1.57 22.28 21.21
C ALA A 372 2.35 21.72 20.02
N ALA A 373 2.53 22.50 18.95
CA ALA A 373 3.34 22.08 17.79
C ALA A 373 4.82 21.91 18.17
N ILE A 374 5.40 22.85 18.92
CA ILE A 374 6.77 22.76 19.44
C ILE A 374 6.93 21.57 20.39
N ASP A 375 5.95 21.34 21.28
CA ASP A 375 5.99 20.20 22.20
C ASP A 375 5.85 18.85 21.45
N ALA A 376 5.15 18.82 20.32
CA ALA A 376 5.10 17.67 19.43
C ALA A 376 6.46 17.38 18.77
N VAL A 377 7.19 18.42 18.32
CA VAL A 377 8.56 18.26 17.80
C VAL A 377 9.47 17.63 18.86
N ARG A 378 9.41 18.13 20.10
CA ARG A 378 10.17 17.56 21.24
C ARG A 378 9.81 16.11 21.48
N TRP A 379 8.52 15.77 21.38
CA TRP A 379 8.04 14.40 21.55
C TRP A 379 8.63 13.45 20.51
N TYR A 380 8.67 13.87 19.24
CA TYR A 380 9.25 13.10 18.13
C TYR A 380 10.78 12.99 18.29
N ALA A 381 11.46 14.09 18.60
CA ALA A 381 12.91 14.11 18.83
C ALA A 381 13.34 13.15 19.94
N ALA A 382 12.62 13.16 21.07
CA ALA A 382 12.88 12.28 22.20
C ALA A 382 12.70 10.78 21.86
N ARG A 383 12.12 10.46 20.70
CA ARG A 383 11.87 9.09 20.22
C ARG A 383 12.70 8.73 18.99
N GLY A 384 13.65 9.59 18.59
CA GLY A 384 14.59 9.30 17.51
C GLY A 384 14.00 9.36 16.11
N TYR A 385 12.90 10.09 15.93
CA TYR A 385 12.39 10.38 14.59
C TYR A 385 13.39 11.25 13.82
N TRP A 386 13.54 10.99 12.51
CA TRP A 386 14.55 11.65 11.67
C TRP A 386 14.18 13.10 11.34
N GLN A 387 12.93 13.30 10.89
CA GLN A 387 12.37 14.62 10.59
C GLN A 387 10.97 14.77 11.16
N VAL A 388 10.46 15.99 11.18
CA VAL A 388 9.03 16.28 11.34
C VAL A 388 8.44 16.69 9.99
N LYS A 389 7.39 16.00 9.54
CA LYS A 389 6.59 16.32 8.35
C LYS A 389 5.45 17.25 8.73
N ILE A 390 5.47 18.46 8.18
CA ILE A 390 4.39 19.45 8.33
C ILE A 390 3.31 19.20 7.26
N TYR A 391 2.04 19.35 7.63
CA TYR A 391 0.90 19.07 6.74
C TYR A 391 -0.03 20.28 6.50
N ASN A 392 -0.99 20.11 5.59
CA ASN A 392 -1.75 21.19 4.94
C ASN A 392 -2.51 22.12 5.90
N SER A 393 -2.96 21.65 7.06
CA SER A 393 -3.74 22.45 8.01
C SER A 393 -2.87 23.17 9.05
N MET A 394 -1.55 23.01 9.01
CA MET A 394 -0.63 23.74 9.88
C MET A 394 -0.81 25.25 9.71
N ASN A 395 -0.76 26.02 10.81
CA ASN A 395 -0.69 27.46 10.71
C ASN A 395 0.72 27.85 10.21
N PRO A 396 0.85 28.50 9.02
CA PRO A 396 2.16 28.84 8.47
C PRO A 396 3.02 29.70 9.41
N ALA A 397 2.40 30.51 10.27
CA ALA A 397 3.11 31.37 11.21
C ALA A 397 3.86 30.60 12.31
N TRP A 398 3.48 29.35 12.59
CA TRP A 398 4.15 28.52 13.61
C TRP A 398 5.41 27.82 13.05
N VAL A 399 5.51 27.70 11.72
CA VAL A 399 6.57 26.91 11.06
C VAL A 399 7.99 27.39 11.41
N PRO A 400 8.30 28.69 11.46
CA PRO A 400 9.65 29.13 11.86
C PRO A 400 10.06 28.65 13.25
N ALA A 401 9.15 28.68 14.23
CA ALA A 401 9.42 28.22 15.59
C ALA A 401 9.52 26.69 15.67
N ILE A 402 8.70 25.97 14.88
CA ILE A 402 8.77 24.51 14.73
C ILE A 402 10.13 24.11 14.16
N ALA A 403 10.58 24.77 13.08
CA ALA A 403 11.85 24.47 12.43
C ALA A 403 13.04 24.80 13.32
N GLN A 404 13.02 25.96 13.99
CA GLN A 404 14.04 26.31 14.96
C GLN A 404 14.19 25.24 16.06
N GLU A 405 13.09 24.74 16.62
CA GLU A 405 13.16 23.68 17.64
C GLU A 405 13.62 22.34 17.07
N ALA A 406 13.16 21.96 15.87
CA ALA A 406 13.58 20.72 15.21
C ALA A 406 15.10 20.73 14.97
N HIS A 407 15.64 21.79 14.38
CA HIS A 407 17.08 21.95 14.12
C HIS A 407 17.89 21.99 15.42
N ARG A 408 17.39 22.67 16.47
CA ARG A 408 18.03 22.67 17.81
C ARG A 408 18.15 21.25 18.38
N LEU A 409 17.24 20.36 18.04
CA LEU A 409 17.21 18.96 18.46
C LEU A 409 17.89 18.01 17.46
N GLY A 410 18.45 18.53 16.37
CA GLY A 410 19.11 17.73 15.33
C GLY A 410 18.15 16.98 14.39
N MET A 411 16.86 17.33 14.39
CA MET A 411 15.89 16.83 13.41
C MET A 411 15.80 17.77 12.22
N GLY A 412 15.47 17.24 11.04
CA GLY A 412 15.08 18.07 9.90
C GLY A 412 13.57 18.36 9.86
N VAL A 413 13.19 19.26 8.97
CA VAL A 413 11.80 19.63 8.65
C VAL A 413 11.51 19.35 7.19
N THR A 414 10.40 18.66 6.94
CA THR A 414 9.94 18.31 5.60
C THR A 414 8.42 18.49 5.51
N GLY A 415 7.85 18.35 4.32
CA GLY A 415 6.43 18.07 4.17
C GLY A 415 5.71 18.88 3.12
N HIS A 416 4.40 18.97 3.30
CA HIS A 416 3.53 19.74 2.43
C HIS A 416 3.76 21.23 2.64
N ILE A 417 3.28 22.03 1.70
CA ILE A 417 3.14 23.47 1.90
C ILE A 417 1.78 23.70 2.59
N PRO A 418 1.75 24.29 3.80
CA PRO A 418 0.49 24.59 4.48
C PRO A 418 -0.40 25.52 3.64
N ALA A 419 -1.71 25.45 3.85
CA ALA A 419 -2.64 26.29 3.09
C ALA A 419 -2.37 27.79 3.29
N PHE A 420 -2.68 28.58 2.24
CA PHE A 420 -2.50 30.03 2.21
C PHE A 420 -1.05 30.51 2.31
N THR A 421 -0.08 29.65 1.98
CA THR A 421 1.34 30.00 1.81
C THR A 421 1.94 29.33 0.56
N ASN A 422 3.25 29.41 0.37
CA ASN A 422 3.98 28.86 -0.78
C ASN A 422 5.34 28.25 -0.39
N ALA A 423 5.97 27.56 -1.34
CA ALA A 423 7.26 26.89 -1.13
C ALA A 423 8.39 27.87 -0.75
N ASP A 424 8.46 29.06 -1.36
CA ASP A 424 9.47 30.08 -1.01
C ASP A 424 9.42 30.43 0.49
N ALA A 425 8.21 30.64 1.02
CA ALA A 425 8.02 30.99 2.42
C ALA A 425 8.41 29.84 3.36
N MET A 426 8.12 28.59 2.99
CA MET A 426 8.47 27.41 3.81
C MET A 426 9.96 27.08 3.76
N ILE A 427 10.61 27.26 2.61
CA ILE A 427 12.07 27.19 2.48
C ILE A 427 12.71 28.25 3.38
N ALA A 428 12.24 29.50 3.31
CA ALA A 428 12.73 30.58 4.18
C ALA A 428 12.45 30.34 5.67
N ALA A 429 11.38 29.60 6.00
CA ALA A 429 11.02 29.24 7.37
C ALA A 429 11.84 28.07 7.93
N GLY A 430 12.67 27.41 7.12
CA GLY A 430 13.58 26.34 7.58
C GLY A 430 13.21 24.93 7.12
N TYR A 431 12.50 24.76 5.99
CA TYR A 431 12.36 23.44 5.38
C TYR A 431 13.70 22.95 4.84
N ASP A 432 14.10 21.74 5.24
CA ASP A 432 15.24 21.02 4.67
C ASP A 432 14.85 20.25 3.40
N GLU A 433 13.55 20.02 3.22
CA GLU A 433 13.00 19.29 2.09
C GLU A 433 11.55 19.69 1.78
N VAL A 434 11.19 19.70 0.51
CA VAL A 434 9.80 19.84 0.05
C VAL A 434 9.30 18.50 -0.47
N THR A 435 8.14 18.04 0.00
CA THR A 435 7.52 16.78 -0.44
C THR A 435 6.38 17.01 -1.43
N HIS A 436 6.26 16.10 -2.39
CA HIS A 436 5.36 16.10 -3.52
C HIS A 436 5.59 17.27 -4.49
N ILE A 437 5.86 16.98 -5.76
CA ILE A 437 6.19 18.01 -6.75
C ILE A 437 5.03 18.98 -7.03
N ASN A 438 3.78 18.56 -6.79
CA ASN A 438 2.65 19.49 -6.85
C ASN A 438 2.75 20.57 -5.77
N GLN A 439 3.24 20.26 -4.56
CA GLN A 439 3.35 21.25 -3.49
C GLN A 439 4.34 22.37 -3.84
N LEU A 440 5.39 22.04 -4.60
CA LEU A 440 6.29 23.03 -5.19
C LEU A 440 5.60 23.83 -6.31
N MET A 441 5.00 23.12 -7.28
CA MET A 441 4.43 23.73 -8.49
C MET A 441 3.20 24.62 -8.24
N LEU A 442 2.37 24.28 -7.25
CA LEU A 442 1.15 25.03 -6.92
C LEU A 442 1.45 26.46 -6.47
N GLY A 443 2.61 26.70 -5.85
CA GLY A 443 3.04 28.04 -5.45
C GLY A 443 3.16 29.03 -6.61
N TRP A 444 3.25 28.55 -7.85
CA TRP A 444 3.36 29.39 -9.04
C TRP A 444 2.04 29.57 -9.80
N VAL A 445 0.97 28.85 -9.44
CA VAL A 445 -0.29 28.83 -10.21
C VAL A 445 -1.56 29.05 -9.38
N LEU A 446 -1.47 29.06 -8.06
CA LEU A 446 -2.61 29.34 -7.17
C LEU A 446 -2.66 30.82 -6.77
N ASP A 447 -3.89 31.34 -6.60
CA ASP A 447 -4.12 32.59 -5.88
C ASP A 447 -3.93 32.35 -4.37
N PRO A 448 -3.36 33.30 -3.61
CA PRO A 448 -3.13 33.15 -2.17
C PRO A 448 -4.38 32.83 -1.33
N ARG A 449 -5.59 33.08 -1.84
CA ARG A 449 -6.86 32.78 -1.16
C ARG A 449 -7.38 31.36 -1.43
N GLU A 450 -6.77 30.63 -2.34
CA GLU A 450 -7.18 29.27 -2.69
C GLU A 450 -6.75 28.24 -1.62
N ASP A 451 -7.70 27.43 -1.16
CA ASP A 451 -7.51 26.52 -0.03
C ASP A 451 -7.03 25.13 -0.46
N THR A 452 -5.73 24.87 -0.27
CA THR A 452 -5.09 23.58 -0.59
C THR A 452 -5.45 22.44 0.37
N ARG A 453 -6.22 22.69 1.44
CA ARG A 453 -6.77 21.61 2.29
C ARG A 453 -7.86 20.82 1.58
N THR A 454 -8.45 21.38 0.52
CA THR A 454 -9.44 20.73 -0.35
C THR A 454 -8.79 19.90 -1.47
N PRO A 455 -9.56 19.10 -2.24
CA PRO A 455 -9.03 18.41 -3.44
C PRO A 455 -8.40 19.32 -4.50
N LEU A 456 -8.57 20.65 -4.39
CA LEU A 456 -7.94 21.64 -5.26
C LEU A 456 -6.42 21.45 -5.38
N ARG A 457 -5.71 21.05 -4.31
CA ARG A 457 -4.26 20.79 -4.35
C ARG A 457 -3.84 19.67 -5.32
N LEU A 458 -4.79 18.88 -5.81
CA LEU A 458 -4.56 17.84 -6.80
C LEU A 458 -5.10 18.29 -8.16
N THR A 459 -6.33 18.80 -8.19
CA THR A 459 -7.02 19.15 -9.44
C THR A 459 -6.48 20.44 -10.07
N ALA A 460 -5.89 21.36 -9.32
CA ALA A 460 -5.27 22.57 -9.84
C ALA A 460 -4.00 22.30 -10.67
N MET A 461 -3.44 21.09 -10.61
CA MET A 461 -2.26 20.73 -11.40
C MET A 461 -2.46 20.93 -12.90
N ARG A 462 -3.68 20.79 -13.43
CA ARG A 462 -3.98 21.11 -14.83
C ARG A 462 -3.57 22.52 -15.26
N ARG A 463 -3.55 23.49 -14.32
CA ARG A 463 -3.12 24.88 -14.56
C ARG A 463 -1.63 24.99 -14.87
N THR A 464 -0.84 23.98 -14.50
CA THR A 464 0.60 23.97 -14.73
C THR A 464 0.98 23.61 -16.16
N ALA A 465 0.04 23.15 -17.01
CA ALA A 465 0.32 22.77 -18.40
C ALA A 465 1.01 23.89 -19.20
N GLY A 466 0.60 25.15 -18.96
CA GLY A 466 1.17 26.34 -19.59
C GLY A 466 2.29 27.02 -18.80
N LEU A 467 2.75 26.43 -17.69
CA LEU A 467 3.74 27.04 -16.81
C LEU A 467 5.08 27.24 -17.54
N ASP A 468 5.62 28.46 -17.47
CA ASP A 468 6.97 28.77 -17.91
C ASP A 468 7.98 28.49 -16.80
N LEU A 469 8.74 27.40 -16.95
CA LEU A 469 9.79 27.00 -16.01
C LEU A 469 11.04 27.88 -16.08
N ALA A 470 11.15 28.77 -17.08
CA ALA A 470 12.21 29.77 -17.17
C ALA A 470 11.81 31.11 -16.50
N SER A 471 10.60 31.20 -15.95
CA SER A 471 10.12 32.44 -15.34
C SER A 471 10.96 32.83 -14.10
N PRO A 472 11.06 34.14 -13.78
CA PRO A 472 11.80 34.60 -12.60
C PRO A 472 11.30 34.00 -11.28
N ALA A 473 9.99 33.71 -11.17
CA ALA A 473 9.41 33.09 -9.99
C ALA A 473 9.94 31.67 -9.77
N VAL A 474 9.98 30.85 -10.83
CA VAL A 474 10.54 29.49 -10.77
C VAL A 474 12.03 29.56 -10.46
N ALA A 475 12.79 30.42 -11.17
CA ALA A 475 14.22 30.59 -10.95
C ALA A 475 14.54 30.93 -9.49
N LYS A 476 13.81 31.89 -8.91
CA LYS A 476 13.97 32.30 -7.50
C LYS A 476 13.78 31.12 -6.53
N THR A 477 12.72 30.33 -6.70
CA THR A 477 12.47 29.16 -5.83
C THR A 477 13.60 28.15 -5.95
N LEU A 478 14.03 27.83 -7.17
CA LEU A 478 15.10 26.86 -7.40
C LEU A 478 16.46 27.36 -6.90
N ASP A 479 16.76 28.65 -7.03
CA ASP A 479 17.95 29.28 -6.47
C ASP A 479 17.98 29.15 -4.94
N ALA A 480 16.84 29.37 -4.28
CA ALA A 480 16.72 29.19 -2.83
C ALA A 480 16.92 27.73 -2.41
N MET A 481 16.39 26.77 -3.18
CA MET A 481 16.62 25.35 -2.91
C MET A 481 18.10 24.97 -3.03
N VAL A 482 18.77 25.43 -4.08
CA VAL A 482 20.20 25.17 -4.28
C VAL A 482 21.04 25.81 -3.17
N ALA A 483 20.77 27.08 -2.85
CA ALA A 483 21.52 27.82 -1.82
C ALA A 483 21.31 27.25 -0.42
N GLY A 484 20.10 26.77 -0.12
CA GLY A 484 19.74 26.17 1.17
C GLY A 484 19.98 24.67 1.26
N HIS A 485 20.48 24.02 0.20
CA HIS A 485 20.59 22.56 0.09
C HIS A 485 19.25 21.83 0.35
N VAL A 486 18.13 22.44 -0.03
CA VAL A 486 16.79 21.88 0.18
C VAL A 486 16.58 20.71 -0.79
N ALA A 487 16.33 19.53 -0.25
CA ALA A 487 16.03 18.34 -1.04
C ALA A 487 14.59 18.36 -1.58
N HIS A 488 14.32 17.53 -2.58
CA HIS A 488 12.97 17.35 -3.10
C HIS A 488 12.60 15.88 -3.19
N ASP A 489 11.49 15.53 -2.57
CA ASP A 489 10.81 14.24 -2.68
C ASP A 489 9.58 14.43 -3.60
N PRO A 490 9.65 14.06 -4.89
CA PRO A 490 8.65 14.47 -5.88
C PRO A 490 7.35 13.67 -5.89
N THR A 491 7.37 12.39 -5.51
CA THR A 491 6.25 11.44 -5.65
C THR A 491 5.53 11.53 -7.00
N ALA A 492 6.31 11.54 -8.10
CA ALA A 492 5.80 11.83 -9.44
C ALA A 492 4.80 10.76 -9.93
N VAL A 493 4.97 9.49 -9.53
CA VAL A 493 4.07 8.38 -9.84
C VAL A 493 2.67 8.59 -9.29
N THR A 494 2.52 9.19 -8.10
CA THR A 494 1.21 9.50 -7.53
C THR A 494 0.49 10.57 -8.32
N LEU A 495 1.21 11.58 -8.83
CA LEU A 495 0.63 12.56 -9.74
C LEU A 495 0.31 11.98 -11.12
N GLU A 496 1.16 11.11 -11.66
CA GLU A 496 0.85 10.40 -12.90
C GLU A 496 -0.44 9.61 -12.74
N LEU A 497 -0.54 8.80 -11.69
CA LEU A 497 -1.74 8.02 -11.39
C LEU A 497 -2.99 8.92 -11.30
N LEU A 498 -2.91 10.03 -10.57
CA LEU A 498 -4.04 10.95 -10.41
C LEU A 498 -4.44 11.66 -11.71
N MET A 499 -3.46 12.21 -12.44
CA MET A 499 -3.68 13.07 -13.61
C MET A 499 -3.91 12.28 -14.89
N ARG A 500 -3.38 11.05 -15.01
CA ARG A 500 -3.37 10.26 -16.24
C ARG A 500 -4.34 9.09 -16.27
N SER A 501 -4.95 8.70 -15.15
CA SER A 501 -5.92 7.60 -15.15
C SER A 501 -7.22 8.00 -15.87
N ARG A 502 -7.77 7.09 -16.68
CA ARG A 502 -8.98 7.30 -17.49
C ARG A 502 -9.88 6.08 -17.39
N ASN A 503 -11.18 6.27 -17.50
CA ASN A 503 -12.14 5.16 -17.59
C ASN A 503 -11.84 4.32 -18.83
N GLY A 504 -11.75 3.01 -18.65
CA GLY A 504 -11.57 2.05 -19.76
C GLY A 504 -10.12 1.83 -20.20
N MET A 505 -9.18 2.66 -19.74
CA MET A 505 -7.78 2.62 -20.16
C MET A 505 -6.87 2.25 -18.99
N ALA A 506 -5.89 1.38 -19.22
CA ALA A 506 -4.86 1.11 -18.23
C ALA A 506 -4.12 2.40 -17.88
N SER A 507 -4.07 2.74 -16.59
CA SER A 507 -3.27 3.86 -16.11
C SER A 507 -1.80 3.66 -16.48
N PRO A 508 -1.12 4.67 -17.04
CA PRO A 508 0.30 4.56 -17.41
C PRO A 508 1.18 4.07 -16.26
N SER A 509 0.83 4.41 -15.01
CA SER A 509 1.62 4.07 -13.83
C SER A 509 1.70 2.57 -13.51
N VAL A 510 0.81 1.76 -14.10
CA VAL A 510 0.81 0.30 -13.94
C VAL A 510 0.77 -0.45 -15.27
N ALA A 511 0.70 0.25 -16.41
CA ALA A 511 0.35 -0.35 -17.70
C ALA A 511 1.32 -1.46 -18.12
N SER A 512 2.61 -1.32 -17.79
CA SER A 512 3.65 -2.31 -18.11
C SER A 512 3.50 -3.64 -17.36
N TYR A 513 2.79 -3.67 -16.23
CA TYR A 513 2.65 -4.85 -15.37
C TYR A 513 1.21 -5.16 -14.97
N ILE A 514 0.22 -4.49 -15.56
CA ILE A 514 -1.18 -4.58 -15.12
C ILE A 514 -1.73 -6.01 -15.20
N ASP A 515 -1.28 -6.83 -16.15
CA ASP A 515 -1.76 -8.21 -16.36
C ASP A 515 -1.26 -9.19 -15.29
N HIS A 516 -0.30 -8.77 -14.46
CA HIS A 516 0.17 -9.49 -13.29
C HIS A 516 -0.68 -9.21 -12.05
N LEU A 517 -1.36 -8.06 -12.00
CA LEU A 517 -2.13 -7.63 -10.82
C LEU A 517 -3.43 -8.43 -10.68
N PRO A 518 -4.00 -8.54 -9.46
CA PRO A 518 -5.32 -9.13 -9.28
C PRO A 518 -6.39 -8.33 -10.03
N ILE A 519 -7.44 -9.01 -10.48
CA ILE A 519 -8.49 -8.44 -11.33
C ILE A 519 -9.17 -7.21 -10.73
N GLY A 520 -9.35 -7.15 -9.41
CA GLY A 520 -9.91 -5.97 -8.74
C GLY A 520 -9.02 -4.74 -8.90
N LEU A 521 -7.71 -4.90 -8.71
CA LEU A 521 -6.75 -3.83 -8.92
C LEU A 521 -6.63 -3.48 -10.42
N GLN A 522 -6.67 -4.46 -11.32
CA GLN A 522 -6.73 -4.21 -12.76
C GLN A 522 -7.93 -3.34 -13.15
N ARG A 523 -9.12 -3.61 -12.59
CA ARG A 523 -10.32 -2.79 -12.82
C ARG A 523 -10.13 -1.40 -12.23
N ARG A 524 -9.62 -1.28 -11.00
CA ARG A 524 -9.40 0.01 -10.34
C ARG A 524 -8.43 0.91 -11.10
N ARG A 525 -7.35 0.33 -11.64
CA ARG A 525 -6.35 1.04 -12.45
C ARG A 525 -6.83 1.39 -13.87
N ARG A 526 -8.12 1.16 -14.16
CA ARG A 526 -8.82 1.62 -15.36
C ARG A 526 -10.04 2.49 -15.03
N GLN A 527 -9.98 3.15 -13.87
CA GLN A 527 -10.91 4.20 -13.47
C GLN A 527 -10.21 5.54 -13.53
N ALA A 528 -10.92 6.58 -13.95
CA ALA A 528 -10.50 7.94 -13.68
C ALA A 528 -10.48 8.17 -12.15
N ILE A 529 -9.44 8.85 -11.66
CA ILE A 529 -9.29 9.17 -10.24
C ILE A 529 -9.71 10.60 -9.98
N ALA A 530 -9.08 11.55 -10.69
CA ALA A 530 -9.52 12.94 -10.68
C ALA A 530 -10.77 13.14 -11.56
N PRO A 531 -11.63 14.14 -11.24
CA PRO A 531 -12.66 14.59 -12.16
C PRO A 531 -12.04 15.10 -13.46
N ILE A 532 -12.55 14.63 -14.60
CA ILE A 532 -12.11 15.04 -15.94
C ILE A 532 -13.35 15.48 -16.70
N ALA A 533 -13.51 16.79 -16.88
CA ALA A 533 -14.74 17.37 -17.43
C ALA A 533 -14.89 17.10 -18.95
N GLY A 534 -13.77 16.92 -19.66
CA GLY A 534 -13.77 16.71 -21.10
C GLY A 534 -12.35 16.65 -21.69
N PRO A 535 -12.23 16.62 -23.03
CA PRO A 535 -10.95 16.48 -23.72
C PRO A 535 -9.91 17.56 -23.38
N ASP A 536 -10.32 18.83 -23.25
CA ASP A 536 -9.41 19.94 -22.92
C ASP A 536 -8.83 19.80 -21.51
N ASP A 537 -9.66 19.38 -20.55
CA ASP A 537 -9.24 19.12 -19.17
C ASP A 537 -8.26 17.93 -19.12
N ALA A 538 -8.55 16.87 -19.88
CA ALA A 538 -7.63 15.76 -20.06
C ALA A 538 -6.29 16.21 -20.67
N ALA A 539 -6.31 17.03 -21.73
CA ALA A 539 -5.11 17.57 -22.35
C ALA A 539 -4.31 18.46 -21.39
N ALA A 540 -4.97 19.22 -20.53
CA ALA A 540 -4.32 20.04 -19.50
C ALA A 540 -3.62 19.17 -18.44
N TYR A 541 -4.24 18.09 -17.96
CA TYR A 541 -3.57 17.13 -17.07
C TYR A 541 -2.38 16.44 -17.76
N ASP A 542 -2.52 16.10 -19.03
CA ASP A 542 -1.47 15.49 -19.83
C ASP A 542 -0.26 16.44 -19.97
N GLY A 543 -0.53 17.72 -20.28
CA GLY A 543 0.48 18.78 -20.34
C GLY A 543 1.11 19.08 -18.97
N ALA A 544 0.35 19.01 -17.89
CA ALA A 544 0.88 19.14 -16.53
C ALA A 544 1.89 18.02 -16.21
N MET A 545 1.65 16.78 -16.65
CA MET A 545 2.61 15.69 -16.47
C MET A 545 3.90 15.90 -17.27
N VAL A 546 3.81 16.51 -18.45
CA VAL A 546 5.01 16.92 -19.21
C VAL A 546 5.82 17.95 -18.42
N LYS A 547 5.15 18.91 -17.79
CA LYS A 547 5.79 19.95 -16.96
C LYS A 547 6.42 19.39 -15.68
N VAL A 548 5.78 18.41 -15.05
CA VAL A 548 6.36 17.63 -13.94
C VAL A 548 7.69 17.01 -14.36
N LYS A 549 7.74 16.30 -15.50
CA LYS A 549 8.98 15.68 -15.99
C LYS A 549 10.06 16.72 -16.34
N GLN A 550 9.68 17.82 -17.00
CA GLN A 550 10.61 18.92 -17.28
C GLN A 550 11.21 19.51 -16.00
N LEU A 551 10.40 19.69 -14.95
CA LEU A 551 10.85 20.20 -13.66
C LEU A 551 11.76 19.20 -12.93
N LEU A 552 11.47 17.89 -12.96
CA LEU A 552 12.35 16.86 -12.41
C LEU A 552 13.76 16.94 -13.02
N LYS A 553 13.84 17.04 -14.36
CA LYS A 553 15.12 17.19 -15.06
C LYS A 553 15.83 18.48 -14.67
N LEU A 554 15.10 19.59 -14.61
CA LEU A 554 15.66 20.88 -14.23
C LEU A 554 16.22 20.86 -12.80
N LEU A 555 15.49 20.29 -11.83
CA LEU A 555 15.96 20.12 -10.45
C LEU A 555 17.26 19.31 -10.41
N HIS A 556 17.29 18.17 -11.11
CA HIS A 556 18.49 17.33 -11.22
C HIS A 556 19.68 18.10 -11.81
N ASP A 557 19.48 18.81 -12.93
CA ASP A 557 20.55 19.55 -13.62
C ASP A 557 21.10 20.72 -12.78
N ARG A 558 20.26 21.28 -11.91
CA ARG A 558 20.66 22.33 -10.97
C ARG A 558 21.34 21.78 -9.70
N GLY A 559 21.46 20.47 -9.56
CA GLY A 559 22.09 19.82 -8.41
C GLY A 559 21.21 19.76 -7.16
N VAL A 560 19.89 19.94 -7.29
CA VAL A 560 18.96 19.69 -6.18
C VAL A 560 18.92 18.19 -5.91
N THR A 561 19.05 17.80 -4.63
CA THR A 561 18.96 16.39 -4.23
C THR A 561 17.53 15.89 -4.43
N LEU A 562 17.35 15.01 -5.41
CA LEU A 562 16.09 14.30 -5.62
C LEU A 562 16.03 13.02 -4.78
N LEU A 563 14.87 12.75 -4.19
CA LEU A 563 14.60 11.63 -3.31
C LEU A 563 13.38 10.86 -3.83
N PRO A 564 13.56 9.81 -4.66
CA PRO A 564 12.44 9.05 -5.20
C PRO A 564 11.57 8.45 -4.09
N GLY A 565 10.30 8.84 -4.07
CA GLY A 565 9.29 8.38 -3.14
C GLY A 565 7.98 8.11 -3.85
N THR A 566 7.06 7.33 -3.26
CA THR A 566 5.85 6.90 -3.98
C THR A 566 4.54 7.45 -3.42
N ASP A 567 4.44 7.61 -2.10
CA ASP A 567 3.16 7.83 -1.39
C ASP A 567 2.12 6.73 -1.70
N ASP A 568 2.60 5.49 -1.87
CA ASP A 568 1.80 4.32 -2.23
C ASP A 568 2.18 3.11 -1.39
N GLN A 569 1.29 2.12 -1.28
CA GLN A 569 1.44 0.95 -0.41
C GLN A 569 1.59 -0.37 -1.18
N THR A 570 1.62 -0.34 -2.52
CA THR A 570 1.69 -1.58 -3.33
C THR A 570 3.10 -2.13 -3.49
N GLY A 571 4.12 -1.35 -3.12
CA GLY A 571 5.55 -1.67 -3.28
C GLY A 571 6.09 -1.51 -4.71
N LEU A 572 5.27 -1.80 -5.73
CA LEU A 572 5.69 -1.79 -7.15
C LEU A 572 5.80 -0.39 -7.77
N SER A 573 5.17 0.62 -7.17
CA SER A 573 5.16 2.00 -7.66
C SER A 573 6.54 2.65 -7.67
N VAL A 574 7.48 2.19 -6.85
CA VAL A 574 8.86 2.71 -6.82
C VAL A 574 9.58 2.48 -8.16
N HIS A 575 9.29 1.35 -8.84
CA HIS A 575 9.87 1.09 -10.16
C HIS A 575 9.39 2.14 -11.17
N ARG A 576 8.09 2.47 -11.12
CA ARG A 576 7.51 3.49 -11.99
C ARG A 576 7.99 4.90 -11.64
N GLU A 577 8.19 5.23 -10.37
CA GLU A 577 8.79 6.51 -9.96
C GLU A 577 10.17 6.69 -10.63
N LEU A 578 11.01 5.66 -10.59
CA LEU A 578 12.32 5.67 -11.25
C LEU A 578 12.21 5.75 -12.79
N GLU A 579 11.28 5.01 -13.40
CA GLU A 579 11.01 5.12 -14.85
C GLU A 579 10.61 6.55 -15.25
N ILE A 580 9.77 7.24 -14.45
CA ILE A 580 9.37 8.62 -14.72
C ILE A 580 10.58 9.57 -14.73
N TYR A 581 11.60 9.31 -13.91
CA TYR A 581 12.82 10.14 -13.86
C TYR A 581 13.67 9.92 -15.10
N ALA A 582 13.78 8.67 -15.57
CA ALA A 582 14.43 8.38 -16.83
C ALA A 582 13.66 8.98 -18.03
N GLU A 583 12.33 8.91 -18.02
CA GLU A 583 11.46 9.56 -19.02
C GLU A 583 11.56 11.09 -18.98
N ALA A 584 11.90 11.69 -17.85
CA ALA A 584 12.24 13.10 -17.73
C ALA A 584 13.61 13.44 -18.37
N GLY A 585 14.42 12.44 -18.71
CA GLY A 585 15.73 12.60 -19.33
C GLY A 585 16.90 12.54 -18.34
N ILE A 586 16.67 12.12 -17.08
CA ILE A 586 17.76 11.84 -16.14
C ILE A 586 18.45 10.54 -16.58
N PRO A 587 19.80 10.49 -16.70
CA PRO A 587 20.50 9.28 -17.10
C PRO A 587 20.15 8.07 -16.21
N ILE A 588 19.91 6.90 -16.80
CA ILE A 588 19.52 5.68 -16.06
C ILE A 588 20.48 5.36 -14.89
N PRO A 589 21.82 5.43 -15.04
CA PRO A 589 22.72 5.21 -13.90
C PRO A 589 22.51 6.19 -12.75
N ASP A 590 22.17 7.46 -13.06
CA ASP A 590 21.84 8.45 -12.05
C ASP A 590 20.52 8.13 -11.37
N VAL A 591 19.51 7.69 -12.12
CA VAL A 591 18.23 7.22 -11.56
C VAL A 591 18.43 6.04 -10.61
N LEU A 592 19.23 5.04 -11.00
CA LEU A 592 19.54 3.90 -10.12
C LEU A 592 20.29 4.34 -8.85
N ARG A 593 21.22 5.30 -8.96
CA ARG A 593 21.90 5.93 -7.82
C ARG A 593 20.91 6.69 -6.92
N LEU A 594 19.95 7.41 -7.50
CA LEU A 594 18.86 8.10 -6.78
C LEU A 594 17.95 7.12 -6.03
N GLY A 595 17.71 5.92 -6.57
CA GLY A 595 16.91 4.88 -5.91
C GLY A 595 17.67 4.03 -4.89
N THR A 596 18.99 4.21 -4.72
CA THR A 596 19.83 3.36 -3.86
C THR A 596 20.76 4.16 -2.95
N LEU A 597 21.84 4.74 -3.50
CA LEU A 597 22.91 5.36 -2.72
C LEU A 597 22.57 6.78 -2.23
N THR A 598 21.86 7.58 -3.03
CA THR A 598 21.54 8.98 -2.68
C THR A 598 20.73 9.08 -1.37
N PRO A 599 19.65 8.30 -1.16
CA PRO A 599 18.92 8.24 0.10
C PRO A 599 19.82 7.96 1.30
N GLU A 600 20.71 6.99 1.17
CA GLU A 600 21.60 6.58 2.25
C GLU A 600 22.66 7.65 2.56
N ARG A 601 23.12 8.40 1.55
CA ARG A 601 23.98 9.58 1.77
C ARG A 601 23.24 10.70 2.47
N TYR A 602 22.02 11.00 2.01
CA TYR A 602 21.18 12.06 2.58
C TYR A 602 20.90 11.82 4.09
N MET A 603 20.71 10.56 4.48
CA MET A 603 20.48 10.17 5.88
C MET A 603 21.75 9.78 6.66
N GLY A 604 22.95 9.90 6.07
CA GLY A 604 24.22 9.56 6.74
C GLY A 604 24.41 8.06 7.06
N ARG A 605 23.84 7.17 6.24
CA ARG A 605 23.85 5.71 6.40
C ARG A 605 24.63 4.97 5.29
N ASP A 606 25.20 5.69 4.34
CA ASP A 606 25.92 5.17 3.18
C ASP A 606 27.15 4.32 3.53
N GLN A 607 27.74 4.46 4.71
CA GLN A 607 28.79 3.54 5.17
C GLN A 607 28.31 2.10 5.40
N LYS A 608 27.00 1.90 5.58
CA LYS A 608 26.39 0.60 5.86
C LYS A 608 25.47 0.09 4.75
N LEU A 609 24.92 0.99 3.95
CA LEU A 609 23.85 0.73 2.98
C LEU A 609 24.13 1.38 1.62
N GLY A 610 23.23 1.16 0.66
CA GLY A 610 23.19 1.88 -0.62
C GLY A 610 24.25 1.48 -1.65
N SER A 611 25.13 0.51 -1.34
CA SER A 611 26.00 -0.14 -2.35
C SER A 611 26.40 -1.54 -1.92
N ILE A 612 26.84 -2.37 -2.88
CA ILE A 612 27.34 -3.72 -2.62
C ILE A 612 28.85 -3.65 -2.44
N ALA A 613 29.29 -3.66 -1.19
CA ALA A 613 30.71 -3.60 -0.84
C ALA A 613 30.99 -4.38 0.46
N ARG A 614 32.22 -4.90 0.60
CA ARG A 614 32.65 -5.63 1.79
C ARG A 614 32.38 -4.82 3.06
N GLY A 615 31.83 -5.47 4.08
CA GLY A 615 31.51 -4.88 5.38
C GLY A 615 30.12 -4.23 5.46
N LYS A 616 29.52 -3.84 4.32
CA LYS A 616 28.15 -3.33 4.27
C LYS A 616 27.12 -4.43 4.53
N ARG A 617 25.88 -4.03 4.81
CA ARG A 617 24.77 -4.97 4.99
C ARG A 617 24.47 -5.71 3.69
N ALA A 618 24.06 -6.96 3.81
CA ALA A 618 23.57 -7.75 2.68
C ALA A 618 22.13 -7.33 2.36
N ASP A 619 22.01 -6.15 1.74
CA ASP A 619 20.77 -5.51 1.30
C ASP A 619 20.86 -5.24 -0.21
N PHE A 620 20.40 -6.20 -1.03
CA PHE A 620 20.50 -6.15 -2.49
C PHE A 620 19.46 -7.04 -3.15
N LEU A 621 19.27 -6.86 -4.46
CA LEU A 621 18.36 -7.65 -5.27
C LEU A 621 19.10 -8.25 -6.48
N LEU A 622 18.60 -9.38 -6.98
CA LEU A 622 19.10 -10.08 -8.17
C LEU A 622 18.07 -9.96 -9.29
N LEU A 623 18.52 -9.38 -10.41
CA LEU A 623 17.77 -9.25 -11.65
C LEU A 623 18.37 -10.21 -12.69
N PRO A 624 17.57 -10.96 -13.44
CA PRO A 624 18.06 -11.72 -14.59
C PRO A 624 18.65 -10.82 -15.69
N GLY A 625 18.13 -9.58 -15.84
CA GLY A 625 18.56 -8.62 -16.85
C GLY A 625 19.47 -7.50 -16.35
N ASP A 626 19.60 -6.46 -17.17
CA ASP A 626 20.50 -5.32 -16.98
C ASP A 626 19.70 -4.01 -16.83
N PRO A 627 19.49 -3.51 -15.59
CA PRO A 627 18.68 -2.32 -15.35
C PRO A 627 19.35 -1.03 -15.84
N THR A 628 20.64 -1.06 -16.22
CA THR A 628 21.32 0.12 -16.77
C THR A 628 20.93 0.40 -18.22
N LYS A 629 20.32 -0.58 -18.89
CA LYS A 629 19.80 -0.47 -20.26
C LYS A 629 18.29 -0.29 -20.32
N ASP A 630 17.58 -0.92 -19.39
CA ASP A 630 16.12 -0.89 -19.33
C ASP A 630 15.64 -0.98 -17.88
N LEU A 631 15.06 0.09 -17.35
CA LEU A 631 14.55 0.13 -15.97
C LEU A 631 13.39 -0.85 -15.74
N ARG A 632 12.72 -1.34 -16.78
CA ARG A 632 11.65 -2.34 -16.65
C ARG A 632 12.17 -3.66 -16.07
N GLU A 633 13.48 -3.90 -16.13
CA GLU A 633 14.10 -5.05 -15.45
C GLU A 633 13.86 -5.04 -13.94
N LEU A 634 13.59 -3.87 -13.32
CA LEU A 634 13.22 -3.79 -11.90
C LEU A 634 11.94 -4.58 -11.56
N HIS A 635 11.04 -4.83 -12.52
CA HIS A 635 9.90 -5.72 -12.27
C HIS A 635 10.30 -7.19 -12.15
N ARG A 636 11.39 -7.61 -12.80
CA ARG A 636 11.79 -9.02 -12.94
C ARG A 636 12.73 -9.48 -11.83
N ILE A 637 12.53 -9.02 -10.59
CA ILE A 637 13.36 -9.42 -9.45
C ILE A 637 13.18 -10.91 -9.16
N SER A 638 14.28 -11.65 -9.23
CA SER A 638 14.31 -13.09 -8.95
C SER A 638 14.58 -13.39 -7.47
N MET A 639 15.31 -12.52 -6.79
CA MET A 639 15.69 -12.67 -5.38
C MET A 639 15.94 -11.30 -4.74
N VAL A 640 15.54 -11.17 -3.47
CA VAL A 640 15.84 -10.01 -2.62
C VAL A 640 16.53 -10.51 -1.36
N VAL A 641 17.60 -9.85 -0.95
CA VAL A 641 18.30 -10.10 0.31
C VAL A 641 18.17 -8.86 1.18
N LYS A 642 17.69 -9.03 2.42
CA LYS A 642 17.56 -7.96 3.43
C LYS A 642 18.12 -8.46 4.75
N ASP A 643 19.14 -7.78 5.27
CA ASP A 643 19.93 -8.19 6.45
C ASP A 643 20.36 -9.67 6.34
N GLY A 644 20.70 -10.13 5.12
CA GLY A 644 21.10 -11.52 4.84
C GLY A 644 19.97 -12.55 4.81
N THR A 645 18.71 -12.16 5.09
CA THR A 645 17.55 -13.02 4.85
C THR A 645 17.18 -12.97 3.39
N ILE A 646 16.99 -14.14 2.77
CA ILE A 646 16.68 -14.27 1.35
C ILE A 646 15.16 -14.39 1.17
N TYR A 647 14.63 -13.66 0.20
CA TYR A 647 13.23 -13.69 -0.21
C TYR A 647 13.13 -13.92 -1.72
N PHE A 648 12.17 -14.74 -2.14
CA PHE A 648 11.87 -14.96 -3.55
C PHE A 648 10.52 -14.33 -3.89
N PRO A 649 10.49 -13.24 -4.70
CA PRO A 649 9.22 -12.61 -5.08
C PRO A 649 8.24 -13.59 -5.75
N ALA A 650 8.75 -14.61 -6.45
CA ALA A 650 7.95 -15.68 -7.04
C ALA A 650 7.09 -16.47 -6.04
N GLU A 651 7.51 -16.55 -4.77
CA GLU A 651 6.77 -17.21 -3.69
C GLU A 651 5.81 -16.26 -2.98
N ILE A 652 6.19 -14.98 -2.88
CA ILE A 652 5.45 -13.95 -2.14
C ILE A 652 4.25 -13.44 -2.96
N TYR A 653 4.47 -13.02 -4.21
CA TYR A 653 3.42 -12.40 -5.04
C TYR A 653 2.11 -13.21 -5.14
N PRO A 654 2.14 -14.55 -5.29
CA PRO A 654 0.91 -15.35 -5.31
C PRO A 654 0.05 -15.23 -4.04
N ALA A 655 0.65 -14.94 -2.88
CA ALA A 655 -0.10 -14.73 -1.63
C ALA A 655 -0.95 -13.45 -1.63
N PHE A 656 -0.66 -12.51 -2.55
CA PHE A 656 -1.37 -11.25 -2.79
C PHE A 656 -2.14 -11.25 -4.11
N GLY A 657 -2.29 -12.42 -4.75
CA GLY A 657 -2.97 -12.54 -6.05
C GLY A 657 -2.20 -11.91 -7.22
N VAL A 658 -0.91 -11.65 -7.05
CA VAL A 658 -0.03 -11.13 -8.11
C VAL A 658 0.69 -12.29 -8.79
N LYS A 659 0.75 -12.28 -10.13
CA LYS A 659 1.54 -13.25 -10.89
C LYS A 659 3.03 -12.90 -10.79
N PRO A 660 3.91 -13.87 -10.50
CA PRO A 660 5.36 -13.67 -10.51
C PRO A 660 5.87 -13.04 -11.82
N PHE A 661 6.90 -12.21 -11.71
CA PHE A 661 7.57 -11.56 -12.85
C PHE A 661 8.83 -12.30 -13.32
N ALA A 662 9.42 -13.09 -12.43
CA ALA A 662 10.61 -13.90 -12.66
C ALA A 662 10.56 -15.14 -11.77
N ASP A 663 11.31 -16.16 -12.16
CA ASP A 663 11.50 -17.37 -11.36
C ASP A 663 12.56 -17.16 -10.28
N ALA A 664 12.50 -17.94 -9.20
CA ALA A 664 13.54 -17.97 -8.18
C ALA A 664 14.85 -18.58 -8.73
N PRO A 665 16.04 -18.09 -8.33
CA PRO A 665 17.30 -18.67 -8.74
C PRO A 665 17.53 -20.05 -8.11
N LYS A 666 18.42 -20.84 -8.72
CA LYS A 666 18.79 -22.17 -8.21
C LYS A 666 19.72 -22.03 -7.01
N ILE A 667 19.43 -22.79 -5.95
CA ILE A 667 20.23 -22.82 -4.71
C ILE A 667 20.80 -24.22 -4.52
N SER A 668 22.10 -24.29 -4.25
CA SER A 668 22.79 -25.50 -3.78
C SER A 668 23.26 -25.27 -2.35
N ARG A 669 22.80 -26.10 -1.41
CA ARG A 669 23.21 -26.02 0.00
C ARG A 669 24.37 -26.99 0.27
N PRO A 670 25.30 -26.66 1.17
CA PRO A 670 26.36 -27.58 1.55
C PRO A 670 25.75 -28.87 2.14
N ALA A 671 26.41 -30.00 1.92
CA ALA A 671 26.00 -31.25 2.55
C ALA A 671 26.08 -31.08 4.08
N VAL A 672 24.94 -31.21 4.76
CA VAL A 672 24.91 -31.16 6.23
C VAL A 672 25.76 -32.32 6.74
N ALA A 673 26.89 -32.02 7.39
CA ALA A 673 27.62 -33.05 8.11
C ALA A 673 26.66 -33.65 9.15
N PRO A 674 26.44 -34.97 9.19
CA PRO A 674 25.55 -35.57 10.17
C PRO A 674 26.02 -35.11 11.56
N LYS A 675 25.09 -34.55 12.35
CA LYS A 675 25.35 -34.28 13.76
C LYS A 675 25.92 -35.57 14.34
N ALA A 676 27.19 -35.54 14.78
CA ALA A 676 27.78 -36.66 15.48
C ALA A 676 26.81 -37.03 16.60
N ALA A 677 26.26 -38.25 16.54
CA ALA A 677 25.47 -38.80 17.62
C ALA A 677 26.34 -38.64 18.86
N GLY A 678 25.90 -37.80 19.81
CA GLY A 678 26.64 -37.58 21.04
C GLY A 678 26.95 -38.95 21.62
N SER A 679 28.23 -39.26 21.74
CA SER A 679 28.69 -40.32 22.61
C SER A 679 28.21 -39.95 24.01
N GLY A 680 27.07 -40.51 24.40
CA GLY A 680 26.63 -40.47 25.79
C GLY A 680 27.80 -40.96 26.65
N PRO A 681 28.06 -40.33 27.80
CA PRO A 681 29.12 -40.80 28.66
C PRO A 681 28.77 -42.22 29.11
N SER A 682 29.60 -43.19 28.69
CA SER A 682 29.66 -44.50 29.31
C SER A 682 30.24 -44.31 30.71
N HIS A 683 29.40 -44.34 31.72
CA HIS A 683 29.85 -44.66 33.08
C HIS A 683 28.86 -45.63 33.71
N ASP A 684 29.24 -46.91 33.64
CA ASP A 684 28.78 -47.93 34.55
C ASP A 684 29.30 -47.62 35.96
N ALA A 685 28.36 -47.70 36.90
CA ALA A 685 28.41 -48.26 38.25
C ALA A 685 29.49 -47.87 39.28
N ALA A 686 28.96 -47.69 40.50
CA ALA A 686 29.57 -47.77 41.83
C ALA A 686 30.34 -46.53 42.32
N ASP A 687 29.73 -45.76 43.22
CA ASP A 687 29.96 -46.00 44.65
C ASP A 687 28.95 -45.26 45.54
N GLU A 688 28.63 -45.91 46.66
CA GLU A 688 27.90 -45.44 47.82
C GLU A 688 28.49 -44.12 48.36
N PHE A 689 27.67 -43.23 48.92
CA PHE A 689 27.76 -42.81 50.34
C PHE A 689 26.73 -41.71 50.65
N LEU A 690 26.09 -41.92 51.81
CA LEU A 690 25.21 -41.04 52.59
C LEU A 690 25.62 -39.56 52.62
N PHE A 691 24.68 -38.64 52.36
CA PHE A 691 23.93 -37.84 53.35
C PHE A 691 22.90 -36.92 52.66
#